data_AF-A0A818J1K0-F1
#
_entry.id   AF-A0A818J1K0-F1
#
_cell.length_a   1.000
_cell.length_b   1.000
_cell.length_c   1.000
_cell.angle_alpha   90.00
_cell.angle_beta   90.00
_cell.angle_gamma   90.00
#
_symmetry.space_group_name_H-M   'P 1'
#
loop_
_entity.id
_entity.type
_entity.pdbx_description
1 polymer ?
#
loop_
_entity_poly.entity_id
_entity_poly.type
_entity_poly.pdbx_seq_one_letter_code
_entity_poly.pdbx_strand_id
1 'polypeptide(L)'
;MVYRSLNYLRSLHYDITVPIYANDDKVQRRNYLVDDAIRTKRSPVESVSDEAVPSYMDKLKARATQNSVQHIMDKSNSLSDLQSHGVYERKDNEEFTLVWLDQRLDNDKPDLRNLATLRDVVDFLRTFTDSDACCEYISKISHSNVYLIVSGTTGYQIVPRVHDWMQIRSIYVLCRRKQEQKNWTSAHAKIRPEDIFTNVNLLIERLKIDLYKCQKAHRISYKIERSIVDIHSNEIDFQWSYRLTQALISWPRYPEAQNQLVEHMRDYYRGSQSSIEFLDEFARDYMATDAVRWYTRPGCLFRLVNQAFRDESIDEIFKYRSFIKDLSENLTLLHNEQREYGSNQYNLYRGTCLPYDDIAVLKSNQGKLISFNGFLSTTVDRDIALVFVQPSNEQDQVEAVLFEYNVNTSLDTHAYANIGSQSAIPDEQEFLFNIGAIFRIESMKYDSDEKLWLVRCVLCEKKDLRQLHIQGISSTNENALTVYNYGDILIEMGEYVRAERFFRALSNEVKDDSAKAIFLFKLLDIYSITKDRIRFTQTFEKALQYSSSLEEKLGNVNAVFNLFRILGCACSTAGRFDDALECFALDMSLINDDNTIQNRRCLAKTLGAIGQVYFQRGEYARALECYQQEGKLAEELYKPTIERADFYARFGALYLALTDFDMALQYFGKALDIARNILPSNHLSLHTLQNNIGLVYLHQGYLELALECFTTIADSPSQMPELYILSVALYANIGLIYLLQNKFDLSFTYCNKAITSHLKLHPRSYHPNLANLYIQTADVLKKQGKFDDAQNFLLKAYEIFEKKNMPLKIVECFTEMSNLNIEKGNPRDAMICMTKALSMGKQICGENHISVAIAYRNMSTIWLLIGNTERALQLAARSALIFKLWLANAPLECATTYETLGCVHLKKSDYLLALKYFKKTIQIRKKYLSDDHSQMGTAYYRLGQAYVFLERFDIALQYYQKALGSGGEHYLIYRDLGDMNSLQNKNDQALEFYEKALASAKHKYGDNQVEIATIYSRIADVHCLREEYKLAAEYFIKTLDYYEKNVPDRREFISEYSLYVARAFNEVGQHTQAIDYFKRALKNLPEGDSQLLKTRWEIAVSNKLLADKYSKESNFVKALQYYEHALEILRQWFPLQVDMIETIESCFKQISAFLRSNQ
;
A
#
# COMPACT_ATOMS: atom_id res chain seq x y z
N MET A 1 -21.46 5.83 -5.53
CA MET A 1 -20.11 5.77 -6.13
C MET A 1 -19.17 6.81 -5.55
N VAL A 2 -19.43 8.13 -5.65
CA VAL A 2 -18.59 9.20 -5.06
C VAL A 2 -18.37 9.06 -3.53
N TYR A 3 -19.41 8.75 -2.77
CA TYR A 3 -19.29 8.46 -1.33
C TYR A 3 -18.52 7.13 -1.05
N ARG A 4 -18.55 6.18 -1.99
CA ARG A 4 -17.85 4.90 -1.87
C ARG A 4 -16.37 5.01 -2.21
N SER A 5 -15.97 5.84 -3.17
CA SER A 5 -14.56 6.17 -3.39
C SER A 5 -13.99 6.92 -2.19
N LEU A 6 -14.72 7.87 -1.59
CA LEU A 6 -14.31 8.52 -0.33
C LEU A 6 -14.18 7.53 0.84
N ASN A 7 -15.06 6.52 0.97
CA ASN A 7 -14.97 5.50 2.01
C ASN A 7 -13.93 4.40 1.72
N TYR A 8 -13.67 4.07 0.44
CA TYR A 8 -12.56 3.23 -0.01
C TYR A 8 -11.22 3.94 0.28
N LEU A 9 -11.19 5.26 0.06
CA LEU A 9 -10.08 6.13 0.42
C LEU A 9 -9.94 6.33 1.91
N ARG A 10 -10.98 6.37 2.73
CA ARG A 10 -10.82 6.37 4.19
C ARG A 10 -10.12 5.10 4.69
N SER A 11 -10.45 3.93 4.12
CA SER A 11 -9.78 2.68 4.49
C SER A 11 -8.38 2.53 3.88
N LEU A 12 -8.10 3.17 2.74
CA LEU A 12 -6.77 3.24 2.12
C LEU A 12 -5.89 4.40 2.66
N HIS A 13 -6.46 5.51 3.14
CA HIS A 13 -5.75 6.59 3.83
C HIS A 13 -5.20 6.09 5.16
N TYR A 14 -5.92 5.19 5.84
CA TYR A 14 -5.38 4.45 6.98
C TYR A 14 -4.06 3.72 6.64
N ASP A 15 -3.84 3.39 5.36
CA ASP A 15 -2.64 2.72 4.87
C ASP A 15 -1.65 3.63 4.12
N ILE A 16 -2.08 4.79 3.59
CA ILE A 16 -1.32 5.64 2.67
C ILE A 16 -0.95 7.02 3.27
N THR A 17 -1.63 7.51 4.32
CA THR A 17 -1.14 8.70 5.06
C THR A 17 -0.07 8.28 6.06
N VAL A 18 1.06 7.82 5.54
CA VAL A 18 2.32 7.80 6.28
C VAL A 18 2.92 9.21 6.12
N PRO A 19 3.28 9.94 7.20
CA PRO A 19 4.22 11.05 7.06
C PRO A 19 5.47 10.54 6.33
N ILE A 20 6.22 11.39 5.63
CA ILE A 20 7.24 11.08 4.59
C ILE A 20 8.41 10.11 4.97
N TYR A 21 8.31 9.33 6.04
CA TYR A 21 9.29 8.36 6.50
C TYR A 21 8.74 6.91 6.43
N ALA A 22 9.10 6.14 5.41
CA ALA A 22 9.19 4.67 5.47
C ALA A 22 9.76 4.05 4.17
N ASN A 23 10.79 3.21 4.32
CA ASN A 23 11.20 2.14 3.39
C ASN A 23 11.22 0.79 4.17
N ASP A 24 10.91 -0.27 3.42
CA ASP A 24 10.75 -1.73 3.64
C ASP A 24 11.70 -2.51 4.62
N ASP A 25 11.52 -3.76 5.11
CA ASP A 25 10.58 -4.90 4.92
C ASP A 25 10.70 -5.96 6.08
N LYS A 26 9.75 -6.92 6.14
CA LYS A 26 9.67 -8.21 6.90
C LYS A 26 9.26 -8.22 8.39
N VAL A 27 8.01 -8.63 8.66
CA VAL A 27 7.63 -9.96 9.20
C VAL A 27 6.10 -10.04 9.41
N GLN A 28 5.55 -11.20 9.06
CA GLN A 28 4.15 -11.59 9.11
C GLN A 28 3.58 -11.82 10.53
N ARG A 29 2.23 -11.77 10.59
CA ARG A 29 1.27 -12.64 11.33
C ARG A 29 0.60 -12.13 12.63
N ARG A 30 -0.73 -12.40 12.61
CA ARG A 30 -1.73 -12.60 13.69
C ARG A 30 -2.26 -11.28 14.27
N ASN A 31 -3.53 -10.93 14.02
CA ASN A 31 -4.81 -11.31 14.68
C ASN A 31 -5.12 -10.46 15.92
N TYR A 32 -6.11 -9.56 15.84
CA TYR A 32 -6.94 -9.20 17.00
C TYR A 32 -8.42 -9.05 16.67
N LEU A 33 -9.18 -9.53 17.64
CA LEU A 33 -10.59 -9.35 17.95
C LEU A 33 -10.71 -8.34 19.11
N VAL A 34 -11.94 -7.85 19.28
CA VAL A 34 -12.59 -7.19 20.44
C VAL A 34 -12.67 -5.66 20.39
N ASP A 35 -13.87 -5.20 20.02
CA ASP A 35 -14.48 -3.90 20.33
C ASP A 35 -15.69 -4.16 21.24
N ASP A 36 -15.78 -3.42 22.35
CA ASP A 36 -16.98 -3.12 23.16
C ASP A 36 -16.58 -1.91 24.03
N ALA A 37 -17.36 -0.84 24.28
CA ALA A 37 -18.72 -0.46 23.93
C ALA A 37 -18.85 1.08 24.08
N ILE A 38 -19.72 1.71 23.29
CA ILE A 38 -20.13 3.12 23.45
C ILE A 38 -21.51 3.17 24.12
N ARG A 39 -21.63 3.87 25.26
CA ARG A 39 -22.90 4.47 25.71
C ARG A 39 -22.69 5.85 26.38
N THR A 40 -23.10 6.87 25.63
CA THR A 40 -23.88 8.06 26.04
C THR A 40 -23.39 8.95 27.20
N LYS A 41 -23.12 10.24 26.94
CA LYS A 41 -24.09 11.36 27.07
C LYS A 41 -23.46 12.70 26.63
N ARG A 42 -24.30 13.58 26.09
CA ARG A 42 -24.02 14.99 25.79
C ARG A 42 -23.99 15.83 27.08
N SER A 43 -23.01 16.73 27.20
CA SER A 43 -23.13 17.99 27.96
C SER A 43 -22.06 19.00 27.51
N PRO A 44 -22.29 20.31 27.67
CA PRO A 44 -21.47 21.38 27.10
C PRO A 44 -20.26 21.71 27.97
N VAL A 45 -19.27 22.35 27.35
CA VAL A 45 -18.06 22.89 27.99
C VAL A 45 -18.46 24.08 28.86
N GLU A 46 -18.25 23.96 30.17
CA GLU A 46 -18.12 25.10 31.09
C GLU A 46 -16.67 25.21 31.56
N SER A 47 -16.24 26.46 31.71
CA SER A 47 -14.95 26.92 32.22
C SER A 47 -14.55 26.24 33.52
N VAL A 48 -13.35 25.67 33.57
CA VAL A 48 -12.77 25.13 34.81
C VAL A 48 -11.95 26.22 35.48
N SER A 49 -12.46 26.70 36.60
CA SER A 49 -11.72 27.43 37.64
C SER A 49 -10.88 26.46 38.48
N ASP A 50 -9.79 26.99 39.03
CA ASP A 50 -8.87 26.36 39.97
C ASP A 50 -9.56 25.56 41.09
N GLU A 51 -9.36 24.23 41.12
CA GLU A 51 -9.37 23.44 42.35
C GLU A 51 -8.75 22.04 42.13
N ALA A 52 -8.05 21.56 43.17
CA ALA A 52 -7.02 20.53 43.15
C ALA A 52 -7.42 19.17 42.51
N VAL A 53 -6.54 18.68 41.63
CA VAL A 53 -6.64 17.43 40.86
C VAL A 53 -6.28 16.21 41.72
N PRO A 54 -7.17 15.21 41.92
CA PRO A 54 -6.77 13.85 42.23
C PRO A 54 -6.21 13.19 40.94
N SER A 55 -5.05 12.54 41.03
CA SER A 55 -4.28 11.96 39.92
C SER A 55 -5.15 11.18 38.91
N TYR A 56 -5.30 11.75 37.71
CA TYR A 56 -6.03 11.19 36.57
C TYR A 56 -5.51 9.80 36.14
N MET A 57 -4.25 9.47 36.47
CA MET A 57 -3.67 8.15 36.24
C MET A 57 -4.40 7.02 36.99
N ASP A 58 -5.03 7.32 38.13
CA ASP A 58 -5.83 6.33 38.86
C ASP A 58 -7.16 6.02 38.17
N LYS A 59 -7.71 6.97 37.40
CA LYS A 59 -8.92 6.76 36.58
C LYS A 59 -8.62 5.93 35.33
N LEU A 60 -7.45 6.11 34.70
CA LEU A 60 -6.99 5.27 33.59
C LEU A 60 -6.67 3.84 34.04
N LYS A 61 -6.02 3.67 35.21
CA LYS A 61 -5.79 2.36 35.84
C LYS A 61 -7.11 1.63 36.13
N ALA A 62 -8.12 2.32 36.66
CA ALA A 62 -9.42 1.74 36.97
C ALA A 62 -10.21 1.29 35.72
N ARG A 63 -10.06 1.99 34.58
CA ARG A 63 -10.66 1.58 33.29
C ARG A 63 -9.91 0.42 32.62
N ALA A 64 -8.58 0.38 32.74
CA ALA A 64 -7.76 -0.70 32.20
C ALA A 64 -7.94 -2.03 32.96
N THR A 65 -8.15 -1.97 34.28
CA THR A 65 -8.45 -3.16 35.11
C THR A 65 -9.87 -3.69 34.91
N GLN A 66 -10.84 -2.86 34.53
CA GLN A 66 -12.21 -3.31 34.23
C GLN A 66 -12.32 -4.14 32.94
N ASN A 67 -11.44 -3.94 31.96
CA ASN A 67 -11.51 -4.63 30.65
C ASN A 67 -10.61 -5.88 30.53
N SER A 68 -9.79 -6.20 31.54
CA SER A 68 -8.72 -7.21 31.40
C SER A 68 -8.87 -8.48 32.25
N VAL A 69 -9.79 -8.55 33.22
CA VAL A 69 -9.66 -9.57 34.28
C VAL A 69 -10.44 -10.88 34.04
N GLN A 70 -11.43 -10.97 33.14
CA GLN A 70 -12.22 -12.22 33.05
C GLN A 70 -11.87 -13.16 31.89
N HIS A 71 -11.17 -12.72 30.83
CA HIS A 71 -11.04 -13.55 29.61
C HIS A 71 -9.61 -13.96 29.21
N ILE A 72 -8.58 -13.45 29.88
CA ILE A 72 -7.17 -13.67 29.51
C ILE A 72 -6.48 -14.76 30.37
N MET A 73 -7.00 -15.09 31.55
CA MET A 73 -6.38 -16.11 32.42
C MET A 73 -6.56 -17.57 31.96
N ASP A 74 -7.42 -17.87 30.99
CA ASP A 74 -7.67 -19.25 30.53
C ASP A 74 -6.84 -19.68 29.30
N LYS A 75 -5.99 -18.80 28.73
CA LYS A 75 -5.17 -19.13 27.55
C LYS A 75 -3.65 -18.96 27.72
N SER A 76 -3.17 -18.59 28.90
CA SER A 76 -1.73 -18.43 29.18
C SER A 76 -1.01 -19.74 29.59
N ASN A 77 -1.72 -20.87 29.71
CA ASN A 77 -1.14 -22.14 30.18
C ASN A 77 -0.79 -23.15 29.05
N SER A 78 -0.70 -22.72 27.80
CA SER A 78 -0.30 -23.63 26.70
C SER A 78 0.57 -22.94 25.65
N LEU A 79 1.77 -22.50 26.05
CA LEU A 79 2.89 -22.20 25.15
C LEU A 79 4.19 -22.12 25.96
N SER A 80 4.51 -23.21 26.66
CA SER A 80 5.79 -23.42 27.36
C SER A 80 6.76 -24.31 26.58
N ASP A 81 6.51 -24.54 25.28
CA ASP A 81 7.38 -25.36 24.42
C ASP A 81 7.77 -24.54 23.18
N LEU A 82 8.87 -23.80 23.30
CA LEU A 82 9.79 -23.41 22.21
C LEU A 82 11.01 -22.72 22.85
N GLN A 83 11.57 -23.35 23.88
CA GLN A 83 13.00 -23.28 24.14
C GLN A 83 13.65 -24.43 23.37
N SER A 84 14.84 -24.16 22.84
CA SER A 84 15.75 -25.05 22.12
C SER A 84 15.70 -25.00 20.59
N HIS A 85 16.91 -24.89 20.02
CA HIS A 85 17.30 -25.04 18.62
C HIS A 85 17.25 -23.80 17.73
N GLY A 86 17.96 -22.74 18.16
CA GLY A 86 18.66 -21.87 17.22
C GLY A 86 20.02 -22.47 16.89
N VAL A 87 20.07 -23.34 15.88
CA VAL A 87 21.34 -23.68 15.22
C VAL A 87 21.78 -22.41 14.50
N TYR A 88 22.78 -21.72 15.03
CA TYR A 88 23.47 -20.66 14.31
C TYR A 88 24.10 -21.29 13.05
N GLU A 89 23.46 -21.11 11.89
CA GLU A 89 24.17 -21.24 10.61
C GLU A 89 25.26 -20.17 10.60
N ARG A 90 26.51 -20.62 10.69
CA ARG A 90 27.70 -19.77 10.56
C ARG A 90 27.63 -19.06 9.21
N LYS A 91 27.69 -17.73 9.21
CA LYS A 91 27.97 -16.97 7.98
C LYS A 91 29.43 -17.24 7.60
N ASP A 92 29.65 -18.16 6.67
CA ASP A 92 30.94 -18.36 6.00
C ASP A 92 31.21 -17.15 5.07
N ASN A 93 31.58 -16.01 5.65
CA ASN A 93 31.96 -14.77 4.95
C ASN A 93 33.42 -14.43 5.31
N GLU A 94 34.35 -15.33 5.04
CA GLU A 94 35.77 -15.13 5.35
C GLU A 94 36.59 -15.01 4.08
N GLU A 95 37.30 -13.90 3.92
CA GLU A 95 38.13 -13.63 2.75
C GLU A 95 39.33 -14.58 2.59
N PHE A 96 39.54 -15.56 3.48
CA PHE A 96 40.57 -16.61 3.36
C PHE A 96 40.06 -17.91 4.01
N THR A 97 39.80 -18.94 3.20
CA THR A 97 39.41 -20.27 3.71
C THR A 97 40.46 -21.30 3.35
N LEU A 98 41.02 -21.97 4.35
CA LEU A 98 41.94 -23.09 4.12
C LEU A 98 41.17 -24.41 4.22
N VAL A 99 41.22 -25.19 3.15
CA VAL A 99 40.60 -26.51 3.07
C VAL A 99 41.69 -27.56 2.96
N TRP A 100 41.67 -28.59 3.80
CA TRP A 100 42.61 -29.71 3.75
C TRP A 100 41.87 -31.01 3.48
N LEU A 101 42.10 -31.58 2.30
CA LEU A 101 41.57 -32.88 1.89
C LEU A 101 42.67 -33.95 1.90
N ASP A 102 42.57 -34.88 2.86
CA ASP A 102 43.45 -36.05 2.93
C ASP A 102 42.69 -37.25 3.53
N GLN A 103 42.69 -38.38 2.81
CA GLN A 103 42.04 -39.62 3.23
C GLN A 103 42.61 -40.21 4.53
N ARG A 104 43.80 -39.77 4.96
CA ARG A 104 44.46 -40.26 6.18
C ARG A 104 44.03 -39.54 7.46
N LEU A 105 43.18 -38.51 7.37
CA LEU A 105 42.76 -37.71 8.53
C LEU A 105 41.84 -38.46 9.52
N ASP A 106 41.24 -39.59 9.14
CA ASP A 106 40.37 -40.43 10.00
C ASP A 106 41.12 -41.45 10.87
N ASN A 107 42.41 -41.71 10.62
CA ASN A 107 43.16 -42.72 11.37
C ASN A 107 43.89 -42.09 12.56
N ASP A 108 43.52 -42.51 13.78
CA ASP A 108 44.10 -42.05 15.06
C ASP A 108 45.64 -41.97 15.04
N LYS A 109 46.14 -40.73 14.87
CA LYS A 109 47.52 -40.20 15.03
C LYS A 109 48.55 -40.65 13.96
N PRO A 110 48.96 -39.71 13.09
CA PRO A 110 50.06 -38.79 13.46
C PRO A 110 49.88 -37.31 13.06
N ASP A 111 48.81 -36.93 12.36
CA ASP A 111 48.67 -35.56 11.81
C ASP A 111 47.97 -34.54 12.72
N LEU A 112 47.55 -34.94 13.93
CA LEU A 112 46.99 -34.03 14.95
C LEU A 112 47.94 -32.89 15.32
N ARG A 113 49.26 -33.15 15.34
CA ARG A 113 50.27 -32.11 15.63
C ARG A 113 50.40 -31.12 14.48
N ASN A 114 50.34 -31.61 13.23
CA ASN A 114 50.35 -30.79 12.03
C ASN A 114 49.06 -29.98 11.86
N LEU A 115 47.93 -30.55 12.29
CA LEU A 115 46.64 -29.88 12.34
C LEU A 115 46.62 -28.76 13.40
N ALA A 116 47.14 -29.03 14.59
CA ALA A 116 47.28 -28.01 15.63
C ALA A 116 48.17 -26.86 15.15
N THR A 117 49.35 -27.16 14.57
CA THR A 117 50.25 -26.11 14.06
C THR A 117 49.69 -25.33 12.87
N LEU A 118 48.82 -25.92 12.04
CA LEU A 118 48.11 -25.20 10.99
C LEU A 118 46.97 -24.33 11.53
N ARG A 119 46.25 -24.79 12.56
CA ARG A 119 45.22 -24.00 13.26
C ARG A 119 45.80 -22.85 14.08
N ASP A 120 47.08 -22.94 14.46
CA ASP A 120 47.80 -21.84 15.10
C ASP A 120 48.13 -20.69 14.11
N VAL A 121 48.05 -20.96 12.81
CA VAL A 121 48.42 -20.01 11.74
C VAL A 121 47.20 -19.54 10.94
N VAL A 122 46.18 -20.38 10.80
CA VAL A 122 44.97 -20.08 10.02
C VAL A 122 43.74 -20.30 10.89
N ASP A 123 42.94 -19.24 11.03
CA ASP A 123 41.75 -19.23 11.89
C ASP A 123 40.66 -20.20 11.38
N PHE A 124 40.56 -20.36 10.06
CA PHE A 124 39.52 -21.16 9.40
C PHE A 124 40.10 -22.26 8.53
N LEU A 125 40.37 -23.39 9.19
CA LEU A 125 40.80 -24.64 8.58
C LEU A 125 39.66 -25.67 8.60
N ARG A 126 39.18 -26.05 7.41
CA ARG A 126 38.23 -27.16 7.24
C ARG A 126 38.94 -28.39 6.72
N THR A 127 38.72 -29.53 7.36
CA THR A 127 39.31 -30.81 6.98
C THR A 127 38.26 -31.73 6.39
N PHE A 128 38.60 -32.42 5.31
CA PHE A 128 37.74 -33.41 4.67
C PHE A 128 38.51 -34.73 4.46
N THR A 129 37.82 -35.85 4.66
CA THR A 129 38.30 -37.19 4.28
C THR A 129 37.68 -37.67 2.98
N ASP A 130 36.46 -37.21 2.68
CA ASP A 130 35.73 -37.46 1.44
C ASP A 130 35.85 -36.32 0.42
N SER A 131 36.12 -36.67 -0.84
CA SER A 131 36.31 -35.71 -1.93
C SER A 131 35.02 -35.04 -2.38
N ASP A 132 33.89 -35.74 -2.35
CA ASP A 132 32.64 -35.18 -2.84
C ASP A 132 32.04 -34.22 -1.80
N ALA A 133 32.10 -34.54 -0.50
CA ALA A 133 31.78 -33.61 0.58
C ALA A 133 32.65 -32.35 0.54
N CYS A 134 33.95 -32.48 0.24
CA CYS A 134 34.85 -31.34 0.07
C CYS A 134 34.44 -30.43 -1.10
N CYS A 135 34.04 -31.02 -2.23
CA CYS A 135 33.58 -30.27 -3.41
C CYS A 135 32.24 -29.58 -3.17
N GLU A 136 31.30 -30.26 -2.49
CA GLU A 136 30.01 -29.68 -2.13
C GLU A 136 30.20 -28.47 -1.20
N TYR A 137 31.15 -28.55 -0.26
CA TYR A 137 31.48 -27.42 0.61
C TYR A 137 32.07 -26.25 -0.19
N ILE A 138 33.10 -26.47 -1.01
CA ILE A 138 33.75 -25.39 -1.78
C ILE A 138 32.77 -24.74 -2.77
N SER A 139 31.81 -25.49 -3.34
CA SER A 139 30.83 -24.92 -4.29
C SER A 139 29.80 -23.98 -3.64
N LYS A 140 29.57 -24.10 -2.32
CA LYS A 140 28.69 -23.23 -1.55
C LYS A 140 29.36 -21.93 -1.08
N ILE A 141 30.68 -21.83 -1.20
CA ILE A 141 31.45 -20.65 -0.81
C ILE A 141 31.26 -19.53 -1.85
N SER A 142 30.93 -18.33 -1.37
CA SER A 142 30.60 -17.15 -2.19
C SER A 142 31.80 -16.32 -2.63
N HIS A 143 33.00 -16.51 -2.05
CA HIS A 143 34.22 -15.74 -2.33
C HIS A 143 35.31 -16.57 -3.06
N SER A 144 36.27 -15.88 -3.69
CA SER A 144 37.31 -16.45 -4.58
C SER A 144 38.63 -16.86 -3.91
N ASN A 145 38.67 -16.89 -2.57
CA ASN A 145 39.90 -17.03 -1.79
C ASN A 145 39.99 -18.35 -1.00
N VAL A 146 39.63 -19.45 -1.65
CA VAL A 146 39.81 -20.79 -1.08
C VAL A 146 41.22 -21.31 -1.41
N TYR A 147 41.96 -21.72 -0.39
CA TYR A 147 43.26 -22.37 -0.50
C TYR A 147 43.10 -23.85 -0.18
N LEU A 148 43.47 -24.72 -1.11
CA LEU A 148 43.22 -26.16 -0.98
C LEU A 148 44.54 -26.92 -0.76
N ILE A 149 44.66 -27.62 0.37
CA ILE A 149 45.75 -28.56 0.67
C ILE A 149 45.29 -29.98 0.28
N VAL A 150 46.07 -30.65 -0.57
CA VAL A 150 45.84 -32.04 -0.98
C VAL A 150 47.10 -32.87 -0.82
N SER A 151 46.92 -34.16 -0.55
CA SER A 151 48.01 -35.14 -0.68
C SER A 151 48.34 -35.38 -2.16
N GLY A 152 49.55 -35.85 -2.49
CA GLY A 152 49.91 -36.16 -3.88
C GLY A 152 48.95 -37.15 -4.58
N THR A 153 48.41 -38.13 -3.83
CA THR A 153 47.48 -39.14 -4.35
C THR A 153 46.05 -38.63 -4.50
N THR A 154 45.54 -37.86 -3.52
CA THR A 154 44.20 -37.26 -3.61
C THR A 154 44.16 -36.10 -4.59
N GLY A 155 45.25 -35.33 -4.68
CA GLY A 155 45.43 -34.23 -5.60
C GLY A 155 45.30 -34.63 -7.06
N TYR A 156 45.95 -35.74 -7.46
CA TYR A 156 45.85 -36.24 -8.85
C TYR A 156 44.41 -36.54 -9.29
N GLN A 157 43.54 -36.94 -8.35
CA GLN A 157 42.14 -37.28 -8.63
C GLN A 157 41.22 -36.06 -8.61
N ILE A 158 41.42 -35.13 -7.68
CA ILE A 158 40.48 -34.02 -7.46
C ILE A 158 40.83 -32.75 -8.24
N VAL A 159 42.13 -32.44 -8.40
CA VAL A 159 42.57 -31.17 -9.02
C VAL A 159 42.00 -30.99 -10.44
N PRO A 160 41.96 -32.01 -11.33
CA PRO A 160 41.32 -31.86 -12.63
C PRO A 160 39.84 -31.44 -12.57
N ARG A 161 39.10 -31.80 -11.50
CA ARG A 161 37.69 -31.45 -11.31
C ARG A 161 37.48 -30.02 -10.80
N VAL A 162 38.43 -29.49 -10.02
CA VAL A 162 38.25 -28.21 -9.28
C VAL A 162 39.20 -27.09 -9.70
N HIS A 163 40.21 -27.36 -10.52
CA HIS A 163 41.25 -26.36 -10.86
C HIS A 163 40.70 -25.10 -11.54
N ASP A 164 39.61 -25.20 -12.31
CA ASP A 164 38.98 -24.07 -13.00
C ASP A 164 37.98 -23.27 -12.15
N TRP A 165 37.70 -23.71 -10.91
CA TRP A 165 36.68 -23.07 -10.08
C TRP A 165 37.11 -21.68 -9.63
N MET A 166 36.27 -20.66 -9.86
CA MET A 166 36.56 -19.28 -9.45
C MET A 166 36.79 -19.13 -7.94
N GLN A 167 36.23 -20.02 -7.13
CA GLN A 167 36.37 -20.04 -5.68
C GLN A 167 37.81 -20.33 -5.21
N ILE A 168 38.59 -21.10 -5.98
CA ILE A 168 39.91 -21.59 -5.56
C ILE A 168 41.01 -20.64 -6.04
N ARG A 169 41.77 -20.06 -5.11
CA ARG A 169 42.89 -19.14 -5.41
C ARG A 169 44.21 -19.89 -5.64
N SER A 170 44.53 -20.89 -4.83
CA SER A 170 45.77 -21.68 -4.97
C SER A 170 45.61 -23.08 -4.35
N ILE A 171 46.36 -24.04 -4.90
CA ILE A 171 46.34 -25.44 -4.45
C ILE A 171 47.75 -25.83 -3.99
N TYR A 172 47.86 -26.28 -2.74
CA TYR A 172 49.08 -26.76 -2.12
C TYR A 172 49.12 -28.28 -2.11
N VAL A 173 50.25 -28.85 -2.56
CA VAL A 173 50.43 -30.31 -2.61
C VAL A 173 51.42 -30.74 -1.54
N LEU A 174 50.94 -31.48 -0.54
CA LEU A 174 51.78 -32.07 0.51
C LEU A 174 52.14 -33.52 0.12
N CYS A 175 53.43 -33.80 -0.10
CA CYS A 175 53.87 -35.11 -0.58
C CYS A 175 55.26 -35.52 -0.05
N ARG A 176 55.55 -36.82 0.03
CA ARG A 176 56.86 -37.30 0.51
C ARG A 176 58.00 -37.12 -0.52
N ARG A 177 57.68 -37.09 -1.81
CA ARG A 177 58.65 -37.02 -2.92
C ARG A 177 58.21 -36.01 -3.98
N LYS A 178 58.86 -34.85 -4.01
CA LYS A 178 58.55 -33.73 -4.92
C LYS A 178 58.69 -34.08 -6.41
N GLN A 179 59.65 -34.94 -6.78
CA GLN A 179 59.93 -35.29 -8.18
C GLN A 179 58.79 -36.10 -8.83
N GLU A 180 58.10 -36.96 -8.08
CA GLU A 180 57.02 -37.82 -8.60
C GLU A 180 55.73 -37.05 -8.90
N GLN A 181 55.52 -35.87 -8.28
CA GLN A 181 54.31 -35.07 -8.41
C GLN A 181 54.42 -33.96 -9.46
N LYS A 182 55.64 -33.63 -9.93
CA LYS A 182 55.89 -32.51 -10.86
C LYS A 182 55.22 -32.68 -12.23
N ASN A 183 55.02 -33.91 -12.70
CA ASN A 183 54.54 -34.17 -14.06
C ASN A 183 53.07 -33.81 -14.27
N TRP A 184 52.21 -33.99 -13.25
CA TRP A 184 50.79 -33.66 -13.36
C TRP A 184 50.48 -32.29 -12.78
N THR A 185 51.21 -31.84 -11.76
CA THR A 185 51.03 -30.51 -11.17
C THR A 185 51.41 -29.38 -12.14
N SER A 186 52.37 -29.60 -13.05
CA SER A 186 52.77 -28.61 -14.07
C SER A 186 51.68 -28.31 -15.11
N ALA A 187 50.66 -29.17 -15.22
CA ALA A 187 49.54 -28.97 -16.14
C ALA A 187 48.46 -28.02 -15.60
N HIS A 188 48.54 -27.57 -14.34
CA HIS A 188 47.50 -26.76 -13.68
C HIS A 188 48.03 -25.42 -13.17
N ALA A 189 47.50 -24.32 -13.72
CA ALA A 189 47.99 -22.96 -13.45
C ALA A 189 47.90 -22.52 -11.97
N LYS A 190 47.00 -23.11 -11.17
CA LYS A 190 46.80 -22.79 -9.76
C LYS A 190 47.73 -23.55 -8.79
N ILE A 191 48.67 -24.35 -9.32
CA ILE A 191 49.73 -25.02 -8.55
C ILE A 191 51.08 -24.48 -9.03
N ARG A 192 51.73 -23.64 -8.22
CA ARG A 192 53.09 -23.18 -8.56
C ARG A 192 54.10 -24.30 -8.29
N PRO A 193 55.24 -24.39 -9.01
CA PRO A 193 56.29 -25.39 -8.72
C PRO A 193 56.86 -25.32 -7.28
N GLU A 194 56.73 -24.14 -6.67
CA GLU A 194 57.09 -23.82 -5.29
C GLU A 194 56.07 -24.37 -4.27
N ASP A 195 54.80 -24.55 -4.67
CA ASP A 195 53.67 -24.94 -3.82
C ASP A 195 53.56 -26.46 -3.57
N ILE A 196 54.62 -27.20 -3.92
CA ILE A 196 54.78 -28.62 -3.61
C ILE A 196 55.72 -28.75 -2.41
N PHE A 197 55.16 -29.19 -1.28
CA PHE A 197 55.83 -29.23 0.01
C PHE A 197 56.10 -30.66 0.48
N THR A 198 57.26 -30.86 1.10
CA THR A 198 57.67 -32.14 1.70
C THR A 198 57.35 -32.24 3.18
N ASN A 199 57.08 -31.10 3.83
CA ASN A 199 56.71 -31.01 5.25
C ASN A 199 55.80 -29.78 5.45
N VAL A 200 54.89 -29.90 6.42
CA VAL A 200 53.89 -28.90 6.82
C VAL A 200 54.53 -27.59 7.28
N ASN A 201 55.73 -27.59 7.90
CA ASN A 201 56.38 -26.34 8.31
C ASN A 201 56.74 -25.42 7.13
N LEU A 202 57.16 -25.98 6.00
CA LEU A 202 57.45 -25.18 4.79
C LEU A 202 56.17 -24.66 4.15
N LEU A 203 55.11 -25.46 4.20
CA LEU A 203 53.77 -25.06 3.80
C LEU A 203 53.24 -23.93 4.71
N ILE A 204 53.51 -23.99 6.03
CA ILE A 204 53.17 -22.95 6.99
C ILE A 204 53.89 -21.64 6.67
N GLU A 205 55.19 -21.65 6.35
CA GLU A 205 55.89 -20.43 5.97
C GLU A 205 55.31 -19.81 4.69
N ARG A 206 54.90 -20.64 3.71
CA ARG A 206 54.18 -20.15 2.52
C ARG A 206 52.79 -19.65 2.86
N LEU A 207 52.05 -20.36 3.70
CA LEU A 207 50.73 -19.95 4.18
C LEU A 207 50.81 -18.64 4.95
N LYS A 208 51.81 -18.43 5.80
CA LYS A 208 52.02 -17.15 6.48
C LYS A 208 52.22 -16.03 5.48
N ILE A 209 52.99 -16.27 4.41
CA ILE A 209 53.18 -15.28 3.34
C ILE A 209 51.88 -15.03 2.58
N ASP A 210 51.12 -16.07 2.23
CA ASP A 210 49.89 -15.93 1.43
C ASP A 210 48.69 -15.44 2.28
N LEU A 211 48.62 -15.77 3.58
CA LEU A 211 47.77 -15.11 4.57
C LEU A 211 48.19 -13.66 4.74
N TYR A 212 49.47 -13.37 4.89
CA TYR A 212 49.96 -11.99 5.01
C TYR A 212 49.61 -11.16 3.77
N LYS A 213 49.63 -11.76 2.57
CA LYS A 213 49.16 -11.12 1.33
C LYS A 213 47.65 -10.92 1.30
N CYS A 214 46.83 -11.90 1.71
CA CYS A 214 45.38 -11.76 1.82
C CYS A 214 44.96 -10.77 2.93
N GLN A 215 45.67 -10.76 4.06
CA GLN A 215 45.51 -9.84 5.18
C GLN A 215 46.05 -8.42 4.90
N LYS A 216 46.73 -8.17 3.78
CA LYS A 216 47.22 -6.84 3.40
C LYS A 216 46.68 -6.32 2.06
N ALA A 217 45.91 -7.12 1.32
CA ALA A 217 45.02 -6.60 0.28
C ALA A 217 43.83 -5.89 0.95
N HIS A 218 44.08 -4.78 1.63
CA HIS A 218 43.09 -4.08 2.44
C HIS A 218 42.63 -2.81 1.72
N ARG A 219 41.36 -2.80 1.30
CA ARG A 219 40.62 -1.57 1.04
C ARG A 219 40.63 -0.73 2.31
N ILE A 220 40.98 0.54 2.22
CA ILE A 220 40.64 1.50 3.26
C ILE A 220 39.14 1.75 3.15
N SER A 221 38.35 1.49 4.20
CA SER A 221 36.94 1.91 4.24
C SER A 221 36.92 3.42 4.45
N TYR A 222 36.69 4.17 3.38
CA TYR A 222 36.54 5.61 3.38
C TYR A 222 35.28 6.01 2.64
N LYS A 223 34.63 7.08 3.09
CA LYS A 223 33.51 7.72 2.40
C LYS A 223 33.99 9.09 1.91
N ILE A 224 33.82 9.36 0.61
CA ILE A 224 34.21 10.64 0.02
C ILE A 224 33.03 11.59 0.05
N GLU A 225 33.21 12.76 0.65
CA GLU A 225 32.20 13.80 0.73
C GLU A 225 32.30 14.76 -0.46
N ARG A 226 31.14 15.29 -0.88
CA ARG A 226 31.11 16.37 -1.89
C ARG A 226 31.48 17.73 -1.28
N SER A 227 31.66 18.75 -2.12
CA SER A 227 32.31 20.00 -1.72
C SER A 227 31.46 20.73 -0.68
N ILE A 228 32.06 21.62 0.11
CA ILE A 228 31.35 22.42 1.14
C ILE A 228 30.17 23.23 0.57
N VAL A 229 30.15 23.48 -0.75
CA VAL A 229 29.07 24.17 -1.47
C VAL A 229 27.89 23.23 -1.80
N ASP A 230 28.10 21.91 -1.80
CA ASP A 230 27.11 20.88 -2.13
C ASP A 230 26.45 20.23 -0.89
N ILE A 231 26.82 20.62 0.34
CA ILE A 231 26.30 20.06 1.61
C ILE A 231 24.84 20.53 1.90
N HIS A 232 24.11 20.94 0.87
CA HIS A 232 22.68 21.24 0.94
C HIS A 232 21.79 19.99 0.82
N SER A 233 22.36 18.80 0.61
CA SER A 233 21.64 17.52 0.71
C SER A 233 21.90 16.84 2.05
N ASN A 234 20.81 16.49 2.75
CA ASN A 234 20.77 15.53 3.85
C ASN A 234 21.33 14.17 3.41
N GLU A 235 22.65 14.00 3.36
CA GLU A 235 23.25 12.68 3.23
C GLU A 235 23.26 12.00 4.61
N ILE A 236 22.35 11.05 4.76
CA ILE A 236 22.12 10.21 5.95
C ILE A 236 23.42 9.46 6.34
N ASP A 237 24.27 9.12 5.36
CA ASP A 237 25.44 8.26 5.54
C ASP A 237 26.60 8.90 6.31
N PHE A 238 26.85 10.21 6.15
CA PHE A 238 27.88 10.93 6.92
C PHE A 238 27.41 11.24 8.34
N GLN A 239 26.13 11.62 8.48
CA GLN A 239 25.53 11.81 9.81
C GLN A 239 25.54 10.50 10.60
N TRP A 240 25.37 9.36 9.91
CA TRP A 240 25.38 8.04 10.52
C TRP A 240 26.70 7.70 11.19
N SER A 241 27.84 7.75 10.49
CA SER A 241 29.14 7.32 11.05
C SER A 241 29.57 8.21 12.21
N TYR A 242 29.33 9.52 12.09
CA TYR A 242 29.57 10.47 13.17
C TYR A 242 28.64 10.25 14.37
N ARG A 243 27.33 10.12 14.16
CA ARG A 243 26.35 9.90 15.26
C ARG A 243 26.55 8.53 15.93
N LEU A 244 26.92 7.50 15.17
CA LEU A 244 27.29 6.19 15.69
C LEU A 244 28.52 6.30 16.59
N THR A 245 29.56 7.02 16.14
CA THR A 245 30.79 7.25 16.92
C THR A 245 30.48 8.00 18.21
N GLN A 246 29.67 9.06 18.14
CA GLN A 246 29.23 9.80 19.33
C GLN A 246 28.43 8.92 20.28
N ALA A 247 27.51 8.09 19.77
CA ALA A 247 26.73 7.15 20.57
C ALA A 247 27.60 6.08 21.25
N LEU A 248 28.65 5.59 20.59
CA LEU A 248 29.58 4.61 21.15
C LEU A 248 30.47 5.22 22.26
N ILE A 249 31.04 6.41 22.03
CA ILE A 249 31.89 7.09 23.02
C ILE A 249 31.10 7.47 24.27
N SER A 250 29.86 7.92 24.08
CA SER A 250 28.98 8.33 25.16
C SER A 250 28.22 7.18 25.83
N TRP A 251 28.51 5.92 25.46
CA TRP A 251 27.87 4.73 26.01
C TRP A 251 28.27 4.51 27.48
N PRO A 252 27.36 4.21 28.42
CA PRO A 252 27.71 3.97 29.83
C PRO A 252 28.56 2.71 30.01
N ARG A 253 29.49 2.70 30.98
CA ARG A 253 30.31 1.52 31.28
C ARG A 253 29.48 0.48 32.04
N TYR A 254 29.15 -0.63 31.39
CA TYR A 254 28.46 -1.78 31.98
C TYR A 254 29.40 -2.98 32.08
N PRO A 255 29.57 -3.61 33.26
CA PRO A 255 30.41 -4.81 33.42
C PRO A 255 30.03 -5.96 32.48
N GLU A 256 28.74 -6.08 32.17
CA GLU A 256 28.19 -7.14 31.33
C GLU A 256 28.65 -7.03 29.86
N ALA A 257 28.97 -5.82 29.38
CA ALA A 257 29.41 -5.59 28.01
C ALA A 257 30.81 -6.20 27.74
N GLN A 258 31.70 -6.19 28.73
CA GLN A 258 33.02 -6.81 28.62
C GLN A 258 32.92 -8.33 28.59
N ASN A 259 32.00 -8.92 29.35
CA ASN A 259 31.74 -10.36 29.31
C ASN A 259 31.16 -10.79 27.96
N GLN A 260 30.21 -10.02 27.40
CA GLN A 260 29.67 -10.27 26.06
C GLN A 260 30.74 -10.21 24.98
N LEU A 261 31.68 -9.26 25.08
CA LEU A 261 32.83 -9.15 24.18
C LEU A 261 33.69 -10.42 24.25
N VAL A 262 34.08 -10.86 25.45
CA VAL A 262 34.92 -12.05 25.65
C VAL A 262 34.23 -13.32 25.18
N GLU A 263 32.94 -13.49 25.47
CA GLU A 263 32.14 -14.64 25.02
C GLU A 263 32.04 -14.69 23.49
N HIS A 264 31.71 -13.57 22.86
CA HIS A 264 31.61 -13.49 21.39
C HIS A 264 32.96 -13.81 20.72
N MET A 265 34.07 -13.28 21.24
CA MET A 265 35.40 -13.60 20.72
C MET A 265 35.79 -15.07 20.96
N ARG A 266 35.39 -15.65 22.09
CA ARG A 266 35.64 -17.07 22.39
C ARG A 266 34.87 -18.00 21.44
N ASP A 267 33.64 -17.61 21.07
CA ASP A 267 32.86 -18.30 20.05
C ASP A 267 33.46 -18.15 18.65
N TYR A 268 33.98 -16.96 18.31
CA TYR A 268 34.64 -16.69 17.04
C TYR A 268 35.92 -17.53 16.84
N TYR A 269 36.80 -17.58 17.85
CA TYR A 269 38.09 -18.31 17.78
C TYR A 269 38.04 -19.76 18.27
N ARG A 270 36.85 -20.38 18.26
CA ARG A 270 36.65 -21.74 18.77
C ARG A 270 37.49 -22.76 17.98
N GLY A 271 38.65 -23.15 18.54
CA GLY A 271 39.56 -24.14 17.96
C GLY A 271 41.00 -23.66 17.70
N SER A 272 41.31 -22.37 17.94
CA SER A 272 42.67 -21.80 17.92
C SER A 272 43.18 -21.65 19.36
N GLN A 273 44.16 -22.47 19.76
CA GLN A 273 44.66 -22.52 21.14
C GLN A 273 45.34 -21.19 21.53
N SER A 274 46.17 -20.63 20.63
CA SER A 274 46.87 -19.36 20.82
C SER A 274 45.93 -18.16 20.96
N SER A 275 44.85 -18.12 20.19
CA SER A 275 43.84 -17.05 20.26
C SER A 275 43.01 -17.15 21.54
N ILE A 276 42.70 -18.36 22.02
CA ILE A 276 41.98 -18.57 23.29
C ILE A 276 42.88 -18.17 24.48
N GLU A 277 44.17 -18.51 24.45
CA GLU A 277 45.12 -18.08 25.49
C GLU A 277 45.26 -16.56 25.57
N PHE A 278 45.33 -15.87 24.42
CA PHE A 278 45.27 -14.41 24.35
C PHE A 278 43.97 -13.84 24.95
N LEU A 279 42.83 -14.46 24.66
CA LEU A 279 41.51 -14.04 25.17
C LEU A 279 41.37 -14.24 26.67
N ASP A 280 41.91 -15.33 27.22
CA ASP A 280 41.89 -15.59 28.67
C ASP A 280 42.87 -14.67 29.43
N GLU A 281 43.95 -14.23 28.80
CA GLU A 281 44.80 -13.14 29.32
C GLU A 281 44.07 -11.79 29.26
N PHE A 282 43.46 -11.45 28.12
CA PHE A 282 42.65 -10.24 27.96
C PHE A 282 41.51 -10.17 28.99
N ALA A 283 40.79 -11.26 29.21
CA ALA A 283 39.70 -11.31 30.17
C ALA A 283 40.15 -11.12 31.64
N ARG A 284 41.41 -11.46 31.96
CA ARG A 284 41.97 -11.33 33.32
C ARG A 284 42.67 -9.99 33.56
N ASP A 285 43.44 -9.52 32.58
CA ASP A 285 44.43 -8.46 32.76
C ASP A 285 44.05 -7.15 32.03
N TYR A 286 42.95 -7.11 31.27
CA TYR A 286 42.53 -5.89 30.56
C TYR A 286 42.05 -4.78 31.51
N MET A 287 42.62 -3.60 31.32
CA MET A 287 42.20 -2.34 31.95
C MET A 287 41.89 -1.31 30.86
N ALA A 288 40.88 -0.46 31.07
CA ALA A 288 40.47 0.57 30.11
C ALA A 288 41.60 1.56 29.75
N THR A 289 42.56 1.77 30.66
CA THR A 289 43.75 2.63 30.44
C THR A 289 44.78 2.00 29.50
N ASP A 290 44.68 0.71 29.22
CA ASP A 290 45.67 -0.05 28.44
C ASP A 290 45.12 -0.45 27.07
N ALA A 291 44.02 0.16 26.62
CA ALA A 291 43.33 -0.18 25.39
C ALA A 291 44.24 -0.11 24.14
N VAL A 292 45.12 0.90 24.06
CA VAL A 292 46.09 1.05 22.96
C VAL A 292 47.09 -0.12 22.91
N ARG A 293 47.56 -0.57 24.08
CA ARG A 293 48.47 -1.73 24.19
C ARG A 293 47.79 -3.02 23.70
N TRP A 294 46.53 -3.23 24.07
CA TRP A 294 45.77 -4.40 23.63
C TRP A 294 45.33 -4.33 22.16
N TYR A 295 45.14 -3.13 21.63
CA TYR A 295 44.88 -2.90 20.21
C TYR A 295 46.11 -3.20 19.34
N THR A 296 47.30 -2.78 19.76
CA THR A 296 48.57 -2.96 19.03
C THR A 296 49.20 -4.35 19.21
N ARG A 297 48.79 -5.10 20.23
CA ARG A 297 49.33 -6.44 20.49
C ARG A 297 48.99 -7.38 19.32
N PRO A 298 49.97 -8.16 18.81
CA PRO A 298 49.70 -9.17 17.79
C PRO A 298 48.61 -10.15 18.27
N GLY A 299 47.41 -10.01 17.72
CA GLY A 299 46.22 -10.66 18.27
C GLY A 299 44.95 -10.36 17.47
N CYS A 300 43.82 -10.75 18.03
CA CYS A 300 42.52 -10.75 17.36
C CYS A 300 41.78 -9.40 17.36
N LEU A 301 42.02 -8.55 18.36
CA LEU A 301 41.21 -7.34 18.61
C LEU A 301 41.32 -6.29 17.51
N PHE A 302 42.54 -5.91 17.10
CA PHE A 302 42.77 -5.01 15.97
C PHE A 302 41.99 -5.42 14.73
N ARG A 303 42.06 -6.72 14.41
CA ARG A 303 41.47 -7.30 13.22
C ARG A 303 39.96 -7.27 13.28
N LEU A 304 39.37 -7.78 14.36
CA LEU A 304 37.91 -7.85 14.52
C LEU A 304 37.27 -6.48 14.55
N VAL A 305 37.85 -5.52 15.27
CA VAL A 305 37.33 -4.15 15.37
C VAL A 305 37.39 -3.47 14.01
N ASN A 306 38.54 -3.50 13.33
CA ASN A 306 38.69 -2.86 12.02
C ASN A 306 37.88 -3.56 10.92
N GLN A 307 37.67 -4.88 11.02
CA GLN A 307 36.80 -5.62 10.13
C GLN A 307 35.33 -5.23 10.33
N ALA A 308 34.86 -5.12 11.59
CA ALA A 308 33.49 -4.71 11.88
C ALA A 308 33.16 -3.33 11.30
N PHE A 309 34.11 -2.39 11.35
CA PHE A 309 33.98 -1.07 10.72
C PHE A 309 34.06 -1.11 9.19
N ARG A 310 34.86 -2.02 8.61
CA ARG A 310 34.95 -2.19 7.15
C ARG A 310 33.65 -2.76 6.57
N ASP A 311 33.11 -3.77 7.24
CA ASP A 311 31.87 -4.45 6.84
C ASP A 311 30.62 -3.62 7.18
N GLU A 312 30.80 -2.45 7.82
CA GLU A 312 29.74 -1.62 8.41
C GLU A 312 28.76 -2.45 9.25
N SER A 313 29.28 -3.50 9.90
CA SER A 313 28.49 -4.48 10.64
C SER A 313 28.09 -3.91 11.99
N ILE A 314 26.94 -3.27 12.01
CA ILE A 314 26.36 -2.62 13.19
C ILE A 314 26.29 -3.59 14.39
N ASP A 315 25.92 -4.85 14.17
CA ASP A 315 25.84 -5.86 15.23
C ASP A 315 27.22 -6.20 15.82
N GLU A 316 28.27 -6.25 15.00
CA GLU A 316 29.63 -6.53 15.45
C GLU A 316 30.25 -5.31 16.14
N ILE A 317 30.10 -4.10 15.57
CA ILE A 317 30.52 -2.84 16.19
C ILE A 317 29.89 -2.69 17.57
N PHE A 318 28.61 -3.04 17.72
CA PHE A 318 27.93 -3.00 19.02
C PHE A 318 28.52 -3.99 20.03
N LYS A 319 28.93 -5.19 19.61
CA LYS A 319 29.58 -6.16 20.52
C LYS A 319 30.95 -5.67 21.01
N TYR A 320 31.68 -4.95 20.16
CA TYR A 320 33.00 -4.37 20.49
C TYR A 320 32.91 -2.99 21.20
N ARG A 321 31.70 -2.49 21.49
CA ARG A 321 31.44 -1.12 21.96
C ARG A 321 32.26 -0.67 23.18
N SER A 322 32.47 -1.54 24.17
CA SER A 322 33.23 -1.21 25.39
C SER A 322 34.70 -0.95 25.07
N PHE A 323 35.32 -1.84 24.29
CA PHE A 323 36.71 -1.70 23.87
C PHE A 323 36.93 -0.52 22.92
N ILE A 324 36.00 -0.30 21.97
CA ILE A 324 36.04 0.86 21.06
C ILE A 324 36.00 2.17 21.84
N LYS A 325 35.12 2.25 22.85
CA LYS A 325 35.03 3.42 23.73
C LYS A 325 36.34 3.65 24.48
N ASP A 326 36.87 2.63 25.15
CA ASP A 326 38.10 2.74 25.92
C ASP A 326 39.27 3.19 25.03
N LEU A 327 39.40 2.62 23.82
CA LEU A 327 40.44 3.00 22.86
C LEU A 327 40.30 4.47 22.40
N SER A 328 39.08 4.92 22.11
CA SER A 328 38.80 6.31 21.73
C SER A 328 39.10 7.30 22.86
N GLU A 329 38.71 6.98 24.10
CA GLU A 329 39.02 7.81 25.29
C GLU A 329 40.54 7.89 25.51
N ASN A 330 41.25 6.76 25.38
CA ASN A 330 42.69 6.68 25.55
C ASN A 330 43.45 7.52 24.50
N LEU A 331 43.05 7.43 23.23
CA LEU A 331 43.59 8.27 22.16
C LEU A 331 43.31 9.76 22.38
N THR A 332 42.16 10.10 22.97
CA THR A 332 41.82 11.49 23.28
C THR A 332 42.69 12.04 24.41
N LEU A 333 43.00 11.23 25.42
CA LEU A 333 43.94 11.59 26.48
C LEU A 333 45.35 11.82 25.92
N LEU A 334 45.88 10.85 25.16
CA LEU A 334 47.19 10.99 24.50
C LEU A 334 47.24 12.18 23.55
N HIS A 335 46.15 12.43 22.81
CA HIS A 335 46.02 13.59 21.95
C HIS A 335 46.11 14.91 22.73
N ASN A 336 45.50 14.99 23.92
CA ASN A 336 45.60 16.19 24.74
C ASN A 336 47.00 16.36 25.34
N GLU A 337 47.63 15.28 25.79
CA GLU A 337 49.01 15.29 26.29
C GLU A 337 49.98 15.80 25.21
N GLN A 338 49.94 15.27 23.98
CA GLN A 338 50.82 15.73 22.89
C GLN A 338 50.62 17.21 22.52
N ARG A 339 49.44 17.80 22.79
CA ARG A 339 49.18 19.24 22.55
C ARG A 339 49.90 20.12 23.58
N GLU A 340 50.04 19.63 24.81
CA GLU A 340 50.68 20.38 25.90
C GLU A 340 52.21 20.47 25.75
N TYR A 341 52.85 19.47 25.11
CA TYR A 341 54.31 19.39 24.97
C TYR A 341 54.93 20.14 23.77
N GLY A 342 54.14 20.80 22.91
CA GLY A 342 54.64 21.73 21.87
C GLY A 342 54.06 21.55 20.46
N SER A 343 54.21 22.59 19.62
CA SER A 343 53.71 22.62 18.23
C SER A 343 54.66 21.93 17.25
N ASN A 344 54.33 20.69 16.87
CA ASN A 344 55.06 19.93 15.87
C ASN A 344 54.17 19.68 14.64
N GLN A 345 54.75 19.83 13.46
CA GLN A 345 54.15 19.39 12.21
C GLN A 345 54.71 18.01 11.83
N TYR A 346 53.82 17.08 11.49
CA TYR A 346 54.19 15.75 11.04
C TYR A 346 53.56 15.47 9.67
N ASN A 347 54.35 14.83 8.81
CA ASN A 347 53.86 14.22 7.58
C ASN A 347 53.71 12.72 7.86
N LEU A 348 52.48 12.25 7.79
CA LEU A 348 52.13 10.86 8.07
C LEU A 348 51.75 10.16 6.77
N TYR A 349 52.16 8.90 6.61
CA TYR A 349 52.00 8.14 5.39
C TYR A 349 51.16 6.88 5.62
N ARG A 350 50.37 6.51 4.61
CA ARG A 350 49.66 5.22 4.55
C ARG A 350 49.56 4.72 3.11
N GLY A 351 50.15 3.56 2.84
CA GLY A 351 50.03 2.87 1.55
C GLY A 351 48.85 1.90 1.50
N THR A 352 48.19 1.80 0.35
CA THR A 352 47.09 0.85 0.08
C THR A 352 46.92 0.61 -1.43
N CYS A 353 46.00 -0.28 -1.82
CA CYS A 353 45.53 -0.43 -3.20
C CYS A 353 44.02 -0.20 -3.26
N LEU A 354 43.56 0.55 -4.26
CA LEU A 354 42.15 0.93 -4.42
C LEU A 354 41.59 0.49 -5.78
N PRO A 355 40.32 0.05 -5.86
CA PRO A 355 39.62 -0.23 -7.12
C PRO A 355 39.60 0.98 -8.07
N TYR A 356 39.50 0.73 -9.37
CA TYR A 356 39.39 1.81 -10.37
C TYR A 356 38.21 2.77 -10.10
N ASP A 357 37.08 2.24 -9.65
CA ASP A 357 35.90 3.05 -9.32
C ASP A 357 36.22 4.04 -8.17
N ASP A 358 36.82 3.52 -7.09
CA ASP A 358 37.22 4.28 -5.90
C ASP A 358 38.26 5.37 -6.22
N ILE A 359 39.18 5.09 -7.15
CA ILE A 359 40.16 6.06 -7.67
C ILE A 359 39.49 7.13 -8.53
N ALA A 360 38.52 6.76 -9.35
CA ALA A 360 37.72 7.72 -10.11
C ALA A 360 36.94 8.64 -9.17
N VAL A 361 36.40 8.11 -8.06
CA VAL A 361 35.74 8.90 -7.02
C VAL A 361 36.74 9.87 -6.37
N LEU A 362 37.95 9.42 -5.98
CA LEU A 362 38.97 10.31 -5.39
C LEU A 362 39.36 11.45 -6.35
N LYS A 363 39.56 11.16 -7.64
CA LYS A 363 39.89 12.16 -8.67
C LYS A 363 38.79 13.22 -8.81
N SER A 364 37.53 12.81 -8.81
CA SER A 364 36.37 13.71 -8.93
C SER A 364 36.15 14.61 -7.71
N ASN A 365 36.85 14.33 -6.61
CA ASN A 365 36.63 14.94 -5.30
C ASN A 365 37.87 15.65 -4.73
N GLN A 366 38.81 16.04 -5.59
CA GLN A 366 39.89 16.94 -5.20
C GLN A 366 39.32 18.28 -4.67
N GLY A 367 39.82 18.74 -3.52
CA GLY A 367 39.34 19.92 -2.80
C GLY A 367 38.20 19.66 -1.81
N LYS A 368 37.68 18.42 -1.76
CA LYS A 368 36.53 18.02 -0.93
C LYS A 368 36.97 17.24 0.31
N LEU A 369 36.01 16.93 1.19
CA LEU A 369 36.26 16.25 2.46
C LEU A 369 36.22 14.72 2.31
N ILE A 370 36.92 14.00 3.16
CA ILE A 370 36.93 12.55 3.23
C ILE A 370 36.96 12.13 4.70
N SER A 371 36.10 11.17 5.05
CA SER A 371 36.04 10.60 6.40
C SER A 371 36.31 9.10 6.33
N PHE A 372 36.97 8.58 7.37
CA PHE A 372 37.26 7.15 7.50
C PHE A 372 36.30 6.51 8.51
N ASN A 373 35.75 5.35 8.14
CA ASN A 373 34.70 4.66 8.89
C ASN A 373 35.22 3.91 10.14
N GLY A 374 36.49 4.06 10.52
CA GLY A 374 37.12 3.36 11.65
C GLY A 374 38.42 4.04 12.09
N PHE A 375 39.18 3.38 12.97
CA PHE A 375 40.49 3.89 13.40
C PHE A 375 41.49 3.86 12.24
N LEU A 376 42.14 4.99 11.97
CA LEU A 376 43.08 5.13 10.86
C LEU A 376 44.52 5.11 11.38
N SER A 377 45.21 3.99 11.13
CA SER A 377 46.64 3.81 11.37
C SER A 377 47.51 4.48 10.29
N THR A 378 48.56 5.17 10.69
CA THR A 378 49.50 5.89 9.81
C THR A 378 50.91 5.87 10.40
N THR A 379 51.94 6.12 9.60
CA THR A 379 53.33 6.13 10.09
C THR A 379 54.11 7.36 9.63
N VAL A 380 55.13 7.77 10.38
CA VAL A 380 56.05 8.85 9.96
C VAL A 380 57.03 8.35 8.89
N ASP A 381 57.26 7.03 8.81
CA ASP A 381 58.21 6.43 7.87
C ASP A 381 57.53 6.08 6.53
N ARG A 382 57.93 6.78 5.48
CA ARG A 382 57.40 6.57 4.13
C ARG A 382 57.72 5.18 3.59
N ASP A 383 58.91 4.64 3.89
CA ASP A 383 59.32 3.33 3.37
C ASP A 383 58.48 2.23 3.98
N ILE A 384 58.14 2.35 5.27
CA ILE A 384 57.18 1.46 5.93
C ILE A 384 55.81 1.54 5.25
N ALA A 385 55.31 2.74 4.94
CA ALA A 385 54.04 2.90 4.24
C ALA A 385 54.04 2.28 2.83
N LEU A 386 55.15 2.35 2.10
CA LEU A 386 55.29 1.76 0.75
C LEU A 386 55.26 0.23 0.75
N VAL A 387 55.64 -0.44 1.85
CA VAL A 387 55.51 -1.90 1.98
C VAL A 387 54.05 -2.37 1.84
N PHE A 388 53.07 -1.49 2.08
CA PHE A 388 51.65 -1.80 1.98
C PHE A 388 51.06 -1.55 0.58
N VAL A 389 51.87 -1.11 -0.38
CA VAL A 389 51.47 -0.87 -1.77
C VAL A 389 51.87 -2.09 -2.63
N GLN A 390 50.90 -2.75 -3.28
CA GLN A 390 51.17 -3.93 -4.12
C GLN A 390 51.44 -3.54 -5.59
N PRO A 391 52.35 -4.24 -6.31
CA PRO A 391 52.41 -4.16 -7.77
C PRO A 391 51.18 -4.87 -8.37
N SER A 392 50.37 -4.15 -9.15
CA SER A 392 49.12 -4.64 -9.73
C SER A 392 49.36 -5.67 -10.84
N ASN A 393 48.65 -6.80 -10.79
CA ASN A 393 48.37 -7.62 -11.97
C ASN A 393 47.12 -7.05 -12.66
N GLU A 394 47.11 -6.97 -14.00
CA GLU A 394 45.98 -6.40 -14.79
C GLU A 394 44.61 -7.07 -14.52
N GLN A 395 44.59 -8.27 -13.92
CA GLN A 395 43.38 -9.01 -13.61
C GLN A 395 42.62 -8.53 -12.36
N ASP A 396 43.28 -7.82 -11.42
CA ASP A 396 42.68 -7.51 -10.11
C ASP A 396 41.95 -6.14 -10.06
N GLN A 397 41.95 -5.35 -11.15
CA GLN A 397 41.25 -4.05 -11.28
C GLN A 397 41.49 -3.03 -10.13
N VAL A 398 42.70 -3.01 -9.56
CA VAL A 398 43.11 -2.10 -8.47
C VAL A 398 44.40 -1.37 -8.82
N GLU A 399 44.59 -0.14 -8.33
CA GLU A 399 45.85 0.61 -8.44
C GLU A 399 46.44 0.96 -7.07
N ALA A 400 47.77 1.11 -7.06
CA ALA A 400 48.59 1.52 -5.93
C ALA A 400 48.32 2.98 -5.53
N VAL A 401 48.08 3.23 -4.24
CA VAL A 401 47.83 4.58 -3.69
C VAL A 401 48.61 4.80 -2.40
N LEU A 402 49.30 5.94 -2.31
CA LEU A 402 49.98 6.43 -1.12
C LEU A 402 49.30 7.70 -0.62
N PHE A 403 48.74 7.66 0.58
CA PHE A 403 48.20 8.83 1.26
C PHE A 403 49.28 9.54 2.08
N GLU A 404 49.36 10.85 1.94
CA GLU A 404 50.21 11.76 2.72
C GLU A 404 49.29 12.70 3.54
N TYR A 405 49.32 12.57 4.86
CA TYR A 405 48.52 13.36 5.80
C TYR A 405 49.39 14.39 6.50
N ASN A 406 49.10 15.66 6.30
CA ASN A 406 49.76 16.75 7.02
C ASN A 406 48.97 17.07 8.29
N VAL A 407 49.60 16.85 9.45
CA VAL A 407 49.00 17.13 10.76
C VAL A 407 49.83 18.09 11.59
N ASN A 408 49.15 18.88 12.42
CA ASN A 408 49.78 19.86 13.30
C ASN A 408 49.20 19.71 14.71
N THR A 409 50.07 19.36 15.67
CA THR A 409 49.67 19.10 17.06
C THR A 409 49.15 20.35 17.78
N SER A 410 49.33 21.56 17.25
CA SER A 410 48.78 22.77 17.88
C SER A 410 47.30 23.05 17.57
N LEU A 411 46.77 22.47 16.48
CA LEU A 411 45.41 22.75 16.01
C LEU A 411 44.36 21.99 16.84
N ASP A 412 43.18 22.58 17.02
CA ASP A 412 42.05 21.91 17.68
C ASP A 412 41.30 21.04 16.66
N THR A 413 41.72 19.79 16.50
CA THR A 413 41.20 18.85 15.50
C THR A 413 40.49 17.64 16.15
N HIS A 414 40.02 16.70 15.33
CA HIS A 414 39.68 15.35 15.83
C HIS A 414 40.91 14.69 16.49
N ALA A 415 40.67 13.83 17.48
CA ALA A 415 41.73 13.21 18.27
C ALA A 415 42.58 12.24 17.44
N TYR A 416 43.89 12.34 17.60
CA TYR A 416 44.89 11.44 17.04
C TYR A 416 46.12 11.46 17.93
N ALA A 417 46.86 10.36 18.02
CA ALA A 417 48.04 10.30 18.89
C ALA A 417 49.15 9.44 18.31
N ASN A 418 50.40 9.80 18.63
CA ASN A 418 51.52 8.87 18.52
C ASN A 418 51.36 7.80 19.60
N ILE A 419 51.26 6.53 19.19
CA ILE A 419 50.98 5.42 20.11
C ILE A 419 52.25 4.67 20.56
N GLY A 420 53.43 5.06 20.09
CA GLY A 420 54.68 4.31 20.32
C GLY A 420 55.03 4.09 21.80
N SER A 421 54.67 5.00 22.70
CA SER A 421 54.93 4.87 24.14
C SER A 421 53.99 3.90 24.86
N GLN A 422 52.83 3.58 24.27
CA GLN A 422 51.82 2.68 24.83
C GLN A 422 51.61 1.40 24.00
N SER A 423 52.25 1.32 22.83
CA SER A 423 52.16 0.16 21.97
C SER A 423 52.76 -1.09 22.62
N ALA A 424 52.18 -2.25 22.31
CA ALA A 424 52.78 -3.54 22.62
C ALA A 424 53.97 -3.88 21.69
N ILE A 425 54.14 -3.13 20.60
CA ILE A 425 55.25 -3.27 19.64
C ILE A 425 56.34 -2.26 20.04
N PRO A 426 57.57 -2.72 20.36
CA PRO A 426 58.67 -1.82 20.73
C PRO A 426 59.04 -0.88 19.58
N ASP A 427 59.33 0.38 19.92
CA ASP A 427 59.80 1.43 19.00
C ASP A 427 58.86 1.74 17.81
N GLU A 428 57.56 1.47 17.98
CA GLU A 428 56.55 1.68 16.94
C GLU A 428 56.38 3.17 16.60
N GLN A 429 56.65 3.53 15.34
CA GLN A 429 56.47 4.88 14.79
C GLN A 429 55.08 5.04 14.15
N GLU A 430 54.04 4.69 14.91
CA GLU A 430 52.63 4.72 14.46
C GLU A 430 51.86 5.89 15.08
N PHE A 431 51.06 6.54 14.24
CA PHE A 431 50.04 7.49 14.61
C PHE A 431 48.66 6.90 14.33
N LEU A 432 47.82 6.85 15.36
CA LEU A 432 46.46 6.34 15.27
C LEU A 432 45.47 7.50 15.39
N PHE A 433 44.63 7.65 14.36
CA PHE A 433 43.51 8.59 14.37
C PHE A 433 42.26 7.92 14.92
N ASN A 434 41.51 8.68 15.70
CA ASN A 434 40.22 8.25 16.22
C ASN A 434 39.17 8.13 15.10
N ILE A 435 38.10 7.37 15.36
CA ILE A 435 37.01 7.13 14.40
C ILE A 435 36.37 8.47 14.00
N GLY A 436 36.06 8.64 12.71
CA GLY A 436 35.42 9.86 12.20
C GLY A 436 36.38 11.03 12.01
N ALA A 437 37.69 10.79 11.96
CA ALA A 437 38.66 11.80 11.54
C ALA A 437 38.39 12.24 10.09
N ILE A 438 38.23 13.55 9.89
CA ILE A 438 37.87 14.16 8.61
C ILE A 438 39.07 14.91 8.03
N PHE A 439 39.38 14.63 6.77
CA PHE A 439 40.47 15.22 6.03
C PHE A 439 39.94 15.93 4.78
N ARG A 440 40.70 16.90 4.27
CA ARG A 440 40.46 17.50 2.96
C ARG A 440 41.49 16.99 1.96
N ILE A 441 41.04 16.55 0.79
CA ILE A 441 41.94 16.14 -0.30
C ILE A 441 42.48 17.40 -0.96
N GLU A 442 43.75 17.74 -0.76
CA GLU A 442 44.37 18.90 -1.41
C GLU A 442 44.75 18.61 -2.86
N SER A 443 45.40 17.47 -3.10
CA SER A 443 45.83 17.08 -4.43
C SER A 443 46.01 15.60 -4.60
N MET A 444 45.82 15.13 -5.82
CA MET A 444 46.07 13.76 -6.25
C MET A 444 46.93 13.79 -7.50
N LYS A 445 48.07 13.10 -7.49
CA LYS A 445 49.02 13.05 -8.61
C LYS A 445 49.45 11.60 -8.86
N TYR A 446 49.64 11.23 -10.12
CA TYR A 446 50.25 9.94 -10.45
C TYR A 446 51.76 10.12 -10.54
N ASP A 447 52.49 9.31 -9.79
CA ASP A 447 53.95 9.21 -9.88
C ASP A 447 54.32 8.12 -10.89
N SER A 448 54.91 8.52 -12.01
CA SER A 448 55.30 7.60 -13.09
C SER A 448 56.50 6.72 -12.72
N ASP A 449 57.37 7.19 -11.82
CA ASP A 449 58.61 6.51 -11.45
C ASP A 449 58.31 5.40 -10.43
N GLU A 450 57.43 5.69 -9.46
CA GLU A 450 56.99 4.71 -8.45
C GLU A 450 55.71 3.93 -8.86
N LYS A 451 55.08 4.28 -9.99
CA LYS A 451 53.84 3.68 -10.52
C LYS A 451 52.68 3.67 -9.51
N LEU A 452 52.49 4.76 -8.77
CA LEU A 452 51.43 4.89 -7.75
C LEU A 452 50.75 6.26 -7.78
N TRP A 453 49.55 6.35 -7.21
CA TRP A 453 48.88 7.62 -6.95
C TRP A 453 49.28 8.18 -5.59
N LEU A 454 49.82 9.40 -5.56
CA LEU A 454 50.05 10.16 -4.35
C LEU A 454 48.82 11.05 -4.06
N VAL A 455 48.20 10.86 -2.90
CA VAL A 455 47.03 11.63 -2.43
C VAL A 455 47.42 12.43 -1.19
N ARG A 456 47.40 13.76 -1.30
CA ARG A 456 47.69 14.68 -0.18
C ARG A 456 46.42 15.09 0.54
N CYS A 457 46.41 14.89 1.85
CA CYS A 457 45.28 15.13 2.74
C CYS A 457 45.69 16.05 3.91
N VAL A 458 44.81 16.98 4.29
CA VAL A 458 44.99 17.85 5.47
C VAL A 458 43.87 17.62 6.47
N LEU A 459 44.23 17.44 7.74
CA LEU A 459 43.27 17.23 8.83
C LEU A 459 42.47 18.53 9.10
N CYS A 460 41.14 18.41 9.21
CA CYS A 460 40.27 19.58 9.42
C CYS A 460 40.17 20.01 10.89
N GLU A 461 40.07 21.32 11.13
CA GLU A 461 39.87 21.91 12.47
C GLU A 461 38.41 21.79 12.94
N LYS A 462 38.19 21.63 14.25
CA LYS A 462 36.86 21.56 14.88
C LYS A 462 35.99 22.78 14.62
N LYS A 463 36.58 23.96 14.41
CA LYS A 463 35.84 25.19 14.08
C LYS A 463 35.13 25.09 12.71
N ASP A 464 35.76 24.45 11.73
CA ASP A 464 35.20 24.24 10.39
C ASP A 464 34.09 23.18 10.43
N LEU A 465 34.24 22.20 11.33
CA LEU A 465 33.24 21.18 11.64
C LEU A 465 32.02 21.75 12.37
N ARG A 466 32.19 22.79 13.21
CA ARG A 466 31.09 23.50 13.88
C ARG A 466 30.18 24.25 12.89
N GLN A 467 30.70 24.72 11.74
CA GLN A 467 29.87 25.28 10.68
C GLN A 467 28.98 24.22 9.98
N LEU A 468 29.46 22.98 9.84
CA LEU A 468 28.63 21.83 9.44
C LEU A 468 27.57 21.49 10.50
N HIS A 469 27.86 21.77 11.77
CA HIS A 469 27.04 21.43 12.94
C HIS A 469 25.79 22.32 13.12
N ILE A 470 25.86 23.60 12.76
CA ILE A 470 24.80 24.60 13.07
C ILE A 470 23.52 24.42 12.21
N GLN A 471 23.55 23.65 11.12
CA GLN A 471 22.36 23.44 10.27
C GLN A 471 21.68 22.06 10.45
N GLY A 472 22.29 21.10 11.16
CA GLY A 472 21.77 19.73 11.28
C GLY A 472 21.22 19.32 12.66
N ILE A 473 21.60 19.99 13.75
CA ILE A 473 21.20 19.58 15.10
C ILE A 473 20.87 20.83 15.93
N SER A 474 19.70 21.42 15.68
CA SER A 474 19.04 22.22 16.71
C SER A 474 18.20 21.28 17.58
N SER A 475 18.48 21.27 18.89
CA SER A 475 17.78 20.57 19.97
C SER A 475 18.17 19.12 20.24
N THR A 476 19.15 18.91 21.11
CA THR A 476 18.95 18.19 22.40
C THR A 476 20.12 18.48 23.33
N ASN A 477 19.82 18.63 24.62
CA ASN A 477 20.76 18.89 25.70
C ASN A 477 21.98 17.94 25.65
N GLU A 478 23.18 18.49 25.70
CA GLU A 478 24.47 17.78 25.71
C GLU A 478 24.66 16.82 26.91
N ASN A 479 23.70 16.67 27.83
CA ASN A 479 23.90 15.94 29.09
C ASN A 479 22.78 14.98 29.54
N ALA A 480 21.84 14.57 28.66
CA ALA A 480 20.82 13.59 29.06
C ALA A 480 20.55 12.49 28.00
N LEU A 481 21.02 11.27 28.32
CA LEU A 481 20.63 9.95 27.78
C LEU A 481 21.14 9.52 26.39
N THR A 482 22.43 9.59 26.14
CA THR A 482 23.11 9.24 24.86
C THR A 482 22.85 7.86 24.22
N VAL A 483 22.27 6.89 24.93
CA VAL A 483 22.00 5.51 24.44
C VAL A 483 20.83 5.42 23.43
N TYR A 484 19.86 6.35 23.44
CA TYR A 484 18.72 6.31 22.49
C TYR A 484 19.15 6.59 21.04
N ASN A 485 20.23 7.34 20.85
CA ASN A 485 20.70 7.78 19.53
C ASN A 485 20.96 6.60 18.60
N TYR A 486 21.52 5.49 19.10
CA TYR A 486 21.77 4.31 18.27
C TYR A 486 20.48 3.64 17.79
N GLY A 487 19.48 3.52 18.67
CA GLY A 487 18.20 2.94 18.30
C GLY A 487 17.39 3.85 17.37
N ASP A 488 17.48 5.16 17.54
CA ASP A 488 16.87 6.15 16.63
C ASP A 488 17.53 6.10 15.24
N ILE A 489 18.85 5.96 15.19
CA ILE A 489 19.59 5.73 13.94
C ILE A 489 19.10 4.45 13.25
N LEU A 490 18.87 3.35 13.99
CA LEU A 490 18.31 2.12 13.42
C LEU A 490 16.89 2.33 12.86
N ILE A 491 16.05 3.13 13.51
CA ILE A 491 14.71 3.49 13.01
C ILE A 491 14.82 4.35 11.74
N GLU A 492 15.70 5.35 11.73
CA GLU A 492 15.94 6.24 10.58
C GLU A 492 16.47 5.47 9.36
N MET A 493 17.27 4.43 9.58
CA MET A 493 17.77 3.53 8.52
C MET A 493 16.75 2.47 8.07
N GLY A 494 15.56 2.42 8.66
CA GLY A 494 14.54 1.41 8.34
C GLY A 494 14.80 0.02 8.92
N GLU A 495 15.81 -0.15 9.78
CA GLU A 495 16.20 -1.42 10.40
C GLU A 495 15.33 -1.72 11.65
N TYR A 496 14.01 -1.71 11.49
CA TYR A 496 13.02 -1.75 12.57
C TYR A 496 13.12 -3.01 13.45
N VAL A 497 13.43 -4.17 12.88
CA VAL A 497 13.59 -5.43 13.65
C VAL A 497 14.81 -5.36 14.57
N ARG A 498 15.89 -4.71 14.11
CA ARG A 498 17.09 -4.48 14.91
C ARG A 498 16.82 -3.42 15.98
N ALA A 499 16.18 -2.31 15.60
CA ALA A 499 15.74 -1.28 16.53
C ALA A 499 14.84 -1.87 17.63
N GLU A 500 13.91 -2.75 17.25
CA GLU A 500 13.01 -3.44 18.18
C GLU A 500 13.79 -4.29 19.18
N ARG A 501 14.72 -5.12 18.71
CA ARG A 501 15.57 -5.94 19.59
C ARG A 501 16.41 -5.07 20.52
N PHE A 502 16.98 -4.00 20.00
CA PHE A 502 17.81 -3.06 20.73
C PHE A 502 17.02 -2.36 21.85
N PHE A 503 15.91 -1.70 21.53
CA PHE A 503 15.09 -1.02 22.54
C PHE A 503 14.45 -1.99 23.53
N ARG A 504 14.12 -3.22 23.10
CA ARG A 504 13.63 -4.26 24.02
C ARG A 504 14.72 -4.70 25.00
N ALA A 505 15.95 -4.93 24.54
CA ALA A 505 17.07 -5.29 25.41
C ALA A 505 17.33 -4.18 26.44
N LEU A 506 17.42 -2.93 26.00
CA LEU A 506 17.61 -1.78 26.89
C LEU A 506 16.46 -1.59 27.88
N SER A 507 15.21 -1.80 27.46
CA SER A 507 14.06 -1.75 28.38
C SER A 507 14.10 -2.79 29.49
N ASN A 508 14.84 -3.89 29.29
CA ASN A 508 15.03 -4.95 30.29
C ASN A 508 16.27 -4.73 31.16
N GLU A 509 17.32 -4.09 30.64
CA GLU A 509 18.57 -3.83 31.35
C GLU A 509 18.47 -2.62 32.29
N VAL A 510 17.69 -1.60 31.92
CA VAL A 510 17.62 -0.36 32.70
C VAL A 510 16.63 -0.49 33.87
N LYS A 511 17.15 -0.26 35.08
CA LYS A 511 16.39 -0.29 36.34
C LYS A 511 15.60 0.99 36.62
N ASP A 512 15.90 2.07 35.90
CA ASP A 512 15.17 3.33 36.03
C ASP A 512 13.87 3.31 35.22
N ASP A 513 12.74 3.47 35.91
CA ASP A 513 11.40 3.46 35.31
C ASP A 513 11.20 4.57 34.26
N SER A 514 11.89 5.71 34.42
CA SER A 514 11.81 6.81 33.46
C SER A 514 12.48 6.47 32.12
N ALA A 515 13.72 5.98 32.16
CA ALA A 515 14.40 5.46 30.97
C ALA A 515 13.68 4.24 30.35
N LYS A 516 13.11 3.36 31.18
CA LYS A 516 12.35 2.19 30.72
C LYS A 516 11.10 2.58 29.93
N ALA A 517 10.35 3.57 30.40
CA ALA A 517 9.19 4.04 29.66
C ALA A 517 9.62 4.62 28.30
N ILE A 518 10.68 5.45 28.25
CA ILE A 518 11.22 6.02 26.99
C ILE A 518 11.50 4.92 25.94
N PHE A 519 12.12 3.81 26.33
CA PHE A 519 12.37 2.70 25.40
C PHE A 519 11.09 1.98 24.96
N LEU A 520 10.12 1.80 25.86
CA LEU A 520 8.81 1.25 25.51
C LEU A 520 8.06 2.16 24.52
N PHE A 521 8.25 3.47 24.57
CA PHE A 521 7.68 4.40 23.59
C PHE A 521 8.36 4.31 22.23
N LYS A 522 9.69 4.15 22.17
CA LYS A 522 10.39 3.87 20.92
C LYS A 522 9.95 2.56 20.29
N LEU A 523 9.65 1.55 21.11
CA LEU A 523 9.01 0.32 20.64
C LEU A 523 7.59 0.57 20.12
N LEU A 524 6.81 1.46 20.73
CA LEU A 524 5.51 1.85 20.20
C LEU A 524 5.61 2.56 18.86
N ASP A 525 6.57 3.46 18.67
CA ASP A 525 6.83 4.08 17.37
C ASP A 525 7.15 3.01 16.32
N ILE A 526 8.04 2.08 16.64
CA ILE A 526 8.38 0.95 15.76
C ILE A 526 7.14 0.10 15.45
N TYR A 527 6.30 -0.23 16.45
CA TYR A 527 5.08 -1.03 16.25
C TYR A 527 3.98 -0.27 15.52
N SER A 528 3.96 1.07 15.62
CA SER A 528 3.09 1.92 14.81
C SER A 528 3.50 1.88 13.35
N ILE A 529 4.80 2.06 13.08
CA ILE A 529 5.38 2.04 11.72
C ILE A 529 5.22 0.64 11.09
N THR A 530 5.53 -0.42 11.84
CA THR A 530 5.42 -1.81 11.38
C THR A 530 3.99 -2.37 11.41
N LYS A 531 3.01 -1.60 11.90
CA LYS A 531 1.59 -1.97 12.02
C LYS A 531 1.31 -3.23 12.86
N ASP A 532 2.21 -3.61 13.76
CA ASP A 532 2.00 -4.75 14.68
C ASP A 532 1.09 -4.36 15.84
N ARG A 533 -0.22 -4.36 15.59
CA ARG A 533 -1.25 -3.99 16.59
C ARG A 533 -1.21 -4.83 17.87
N ILE A 534 -0.71 -6.07 17.83
CA ILE A 534 -0.60 -6.96 19.00
C ILE A 534 0.41 -6.39 19.98
N ARG A 535 1.64 -6.24 19.47
CA ARG A 535 2.76 -5.80 20.28
C ARG A 535 2.59 -4.34 20.63
N PHE A 536 1.93 -3.58 19.75
CA PHE A 536 1.53 -2.21 20.03
C PHE A 536 0.66 -2.13 21.29
N THR A 537 -0.47 -2.85 21.36
CA THR A 537 -1.37 -2.76 22.53
C THR A 537 -0.71 -3.29 23.81
N GLN A 538 0.03 -4.39 23.73
CA GLN A 538 0.75 -4.95 24.88
C GLN A 538 1.86 -4.02 25.39
N THR A 539 2.63 -3.43 24.48
CA THR A 539 3.69 -2.47 24.82
C THR A 539 3.08 -1.16 25.32
N PHE A 540 1.90 -0.79 24.81
CA PHE A 540 1.16 0.41 25.20
C PHE A 540 0.68 0.31 26.64
N GLU A 541 0.10 -0.83 27.04
CA GLU A 541 -0.28 -1.09 28.43
C GLU A 541 0.92 -1.04 29.37
N LYS A 542 2.07 -1.58 28.95
CA LYS A 542 3.32 -1.50 29.74
C LYS A 542 3.85 -0.08 29.82
N ALA A 543 3.86 0.66 28.72
CA ALA A 543 4.34 2.03 28.67
C ALA A 543 3.50 2.95 29.59
N LEU A 544 2.17 2.74 29.64
CA LEU A 544 1.27 3.44 30.57
C LEU A 544 1.51 3.12 32.05
N GLN A 545 2.03 1.94 32.39
CA GLN A 545 2.36 1.59 33.78
C GLN A 545 3.59 2.37 34.29
N TYR A 546 4.56 2.61 33.42
CA TYR A 546 5.82 3.30 33.78
C TYR A 546 5.73 4.83 33.63
N SER A 547 4.75 5.36 32.89
CA SER A 547 4.62 6.80 32.63
C SER A 547 4.30 7.63 33.89
N SER A 548 3.64 7.09 34.91
CA SER A 548 3.35 7.82 36.17
C SER A 548 4.60 8.15 36.98
N SER A 549 5.64 7.32 36.88
CA SER A 549 6.93 7.58 37.54
C SER A 549 7.74 8.69 36.87
N LEU A 550 7.38 9.02 35.62
CA LEU A 550 8.10 9.92 34.71
C LEU A 550 7.66 11.37 34.94
N GLU A 551 6.36 11.58 35.18
CA GLU A 551 5.78 12.88 35.59
C GLU A 551 6.33 13.34 36.95
N GLU A 552 6.50 12.44 37.92
CA GLU A 552 7.05 12.77 39.24
C GLU A 552 8.55 13.10 39.23
N LYS A 553 9.33 12.49 38.32
CA LYS A 553 10.81 12.55 38.37
C LYS A 553 11.44 13.58 37.46
N LEU A 554 10.92 13.82 36.26
CA LEU A 554 11.76 14.41 35.21
C LEU A 554 11.75 15.94 35.15
N GLY A 555 10.72 16.64 35.64
CA GLY A 555 10.66 18.13 35.60
C GLY A 555 10.93 18.77 34.23
N ASN A 556 11.03 17.97 33.16
CA ASN A 556 11.51 18.36 31.83
C ASN A 556 10.35 18.24 30.86
N VAL A 557 9.64 19.35 30.73
CA VAL A 557 8.39 19.51 29.99
C VAL A 557 8.52 19.02 28.53
N ASN A 558 9.71 19.14 27.92
CA ASN A 558 9.95 18.79 26.52
C ASN A 558 9.92 17.29 26.19
N ALA A 559 10.36 16.44 27.11
CA ALA A 559 10.28 14.99 26.93
C ALA A 559 8.83 14.50 27.12
N VAL A 560 8.07 15.18 27.99
CA VAL A 560 6.68 14.87 28.31
C VAL A 560 5.73 15.26 27.15
N PHE A 561 6.02 16.33 26.40
CA PHE A 561 5.23 16.67 25.19
C PHE A 561 5.24 15.58 24.12
N ASN A 562 6.44 15.15 23.72
CA ASN A 562 6.56 14.11 22.70
C ASN A 562 5.87 12.82 23.13
N LEU A 563 5.82 12.57 24.44
CA LEU A 563 5.15 11.43 25.04
C LEU A 563 3.64 11.41 24.81
N PHE A 564 2.94 12.47 25.23
CA PHE A 564 1.50 12.55 25.13
C PHE A 564 1.02 12.61 23.68
N ARG A 565 1.81 13.25 22.80
CA ARG A 565 1.54 13.25 21.35
C ARG A 565 1.66 11.84 20.74
N ILE A 566 2.70 11.08 21.06
CA ILE A 566 2.88 9.71 20.56
C ILE A 566 1.76 8.80 21.08
N LEU A 567 1.41 8.92 22.37
CA LEU A 567 0.26 8.23 22.97
C LEU A 567 -1.07 8.61 22.30
N GLY A 568 -1.27 9.88 21.96
CA GLY A 568 -2.46 10.33 21.23
C GLY A 568 -2.53 9.74 19.82
N CYS A 569 -1.43 9.75 19.06
CA CYS A 569 -1.34 9.11 17.75
C CYS A 569 -1.60 7.59 17.85
N ALA A 570 -1.06 6.96 18.89
CA ALA A 570 -1.27 5.56 19.21
C ALA A 570 -2.76 5.23 19.42
N CYS A 571 -3.43 5.98 20.28
CA CYS A 571 -4.86 5.86 20.51
C CYS A 571 -5.66 6.08 19.22
N SER A 572 -5.28 7.05 18.39
CA SER A 572 -5.94 7.34 17.10
C SER A 572 -5.83 6.15 16.13
N THR A 573 -4.65 5.56 15.98
CA THR A 573 -4.44 4.40 15.10
C THR A 573 -5.17 3.15 15.59
N ALA A 574 -5.35 3.01 16.91
CA ALA A 574 -6.14 1.97 17.54
C ALA A 574 -7.67 2.21 17.43
N GLY A 575 -8.12 3.37 16.92
CA GLY A 575 -9.54 3.73 16.83
C GLY A 575 -10.14 4.25 18.15
N ARG A 576 -9.34 4.37 19.20
CA ARG A 576 -9.70 4.92 20.51
C ARG A 576 -9.60 6.44 20.49
N PHE A 577 -10.48 7.06 19.71
CA PHE A 577 -10.33 8.47 19.41
C PHE A 577 -10.54 9.39 20.62
N ASP A 578 -11.37 9.02 21.61
CA ASP A 578 -11.64 9.89 22.78
C ASP A 578 -10.39 9.96 23.66
N ASP A 579 -9.76 8.80 23.90
CA ASP A 579 -8.48 8.71 24.59
C ASP A 579 -7.38 9.47 23.82
N ALA A 580 -7.41 9.44 22.49
CA ALA A 580 -6.47 10.21 21.66
C ALA A 580 -6.61 11.73 21.88
N LEU A 581 -7.83 12.25 21.87
CA LEU A 581 -8.10 13.67 22.10
C LEU A 581 -7.75 14.11 23.51
N GLU A 582 -7.97 13.25 24.51
CA GLU A 582 -7.57 13.51 25.90
C GLU A 582 -6.03 13.55 26.03
N CYS A 583 -5.30 12.62 25.40
CA CYS A 583 -3.83 12.67 25.34
C CYS A 583 -3.32 13.96 24.67
N PHE A 584 -3.93 14.39 23.57
CA PHE A 584 -3.53 15.63 22.91
C PHE A 584 -3.91 16.89 23.71
N ALA A 585 -4.99 16.86 24.48
CA ALA A 585 -5.35 17.95 25.39
C ALA A 585 -4.33 18.08 26.53
N LEU A 586 -3.87 16.96 27.09
CA LEU A 586 -2.77 16.94 28.06
C LEU A 586 -1.47 17.47 27.45
N ASP A 587 -1.13 17.02 26.24
CA ASP A 587 0.01 17.52 25.49
C ASP A 587 -0.04 19.04 25.32
N MET A 588 -1.19 19.61 24.92
CA MET A 588 -1.36 21.06 24.81
C MET A 588 -1.31 21.78 26.16
N SER A 589 -1.85 21.20 27.23
CA SER A 589 -1.89 21.84 28.57
C SER A 589 -0.51 22.04 29.19
N LEU A 590 0.45 21.22 28.77
CA LEU A 590 1.83 21.32 29.22
C LEU A 590 2.59 22.43 28.46
N ILE A 591 2.08 22.92 27.32
CA ILE A 591 2.76 23.88 26.44
C ILE A 591 2.71 25.23 27.15
N ASN A 592 3.78 25.55 27.88
CA ASN A 592 3.90 26.82 28.59
C ASN A 592 3.70 28.02 27.64
N ASP A 593 3.13 29.11 28.16
CA ASP A 593 2.83 30.36 27.43
C ASP A 593 4.05 31.08 26.82
N ASP A 594 5.27 30.59 27.06
CA ASP A 594 6.48 31.11 26.44
C ASP A 594 6.49 30.82 24.94
N ASN A 595 6.38 31.88 24.15
CA ASN A 595 6.22 31.88 22.69
C ASN A 595 7.52 31.52 21.92
N THR A 596 8.26 30.52 22.42
CA THR A 596 9.50 30.03 21.80
C THR A 596 9.21 29.31 20.49
N ILE A 597 10.14 29.37 19.53
CA ILE A 597 10.02 28.72 18.21
C ILE A 597 9.73 27.21 18.37
N GLN A 598 10.30 26.57 19.39
CA GLN A 598 10.13 25.14 19.65
C GLN A 598 8.72 24.80 20.18
N ASN A 599 8.18 25.58 21.12
CA ASN A 599 6.80 25.39 21.62
C ASN A 599 5.76 25.59 20.50
N ARG A 600 5.97 26.60 19.65
CA ARG A 600 5.08 26.83 18.50
C ARG A 600 5.14 25.69 17.47
N ARG A 601 6.30 25.04 17.29
CA ARG A 601 6.44 23.84 16.44
C ARG A 601 5.75 22.62 17.05
N CYS A 602 5.87 22.41 18.35
CA CYS A 602 5.16 21.35 19.07
C CYS A 602 3.65 21.54 18.97
N LEU A 603 3.16 22.75 19.26
CA LEU A 603 1.74 23.11 19.15
C LEU A 603 1.20 22.84 17.74
N ALA A 604 1.93 23.22 16.68
CA ALA A 604 1.53 22.92 15.31
C ALA A 604 1.38 21.41 15.05
N LYS A 605 2.33 20.59 15.51
CA LYS A 605 2.26 19.12 15.36
C LYS A 605 1.08 18.53 16.12
N THR A 606 0.82 18.99 17.34
CA THR A 606 -0.30 18.51 18.17
C THR A 606 -1.64 18.91 17.57
N LEU A 607 -1.79 20.15 17.10
CA LEU A 607 -2.97 20.60 16.35
C LEU A 607 -3.21 19.79 15.07
N GLY A 608 -2.16 19.44 14.34
CA GLY A 608 -2.25 18.57 13.18
C GLY A 608 -2.67 17.14 13.52
N ALA A 609 -2.23 16.61 14.66
CA ALA A 609 -2.64 15.29 15.13
C ALA A 609 -4.12 15.28 15.58
N ILE A 610 -4.56 16.32 16.31
CA ILE A 610 -5.96 16.52 16.69
C ILE A 610 -6.85 16.66 15.44
N GLY A 611 -6.41 17.46 14.47
CA GLY A 611 -7.12 17.64 13.20
C GLY A 611 -7.29 16.31 12.46
N GLN A 612 -6.28 15.44 12.48
CA GLN A 612 -6.35 14.11 11.88
C GLN A 612 -7.34 13.19 12.62
N VAL A 613 -7.42 13.25 13.96
CA VAL A 613 -8.44 12.52 14.71
C VAL A 613 -9.85 12.97 14.32
N TYR A 614 -10.09 14.29 14.26
CA TYR A 614 -11.39 14.81 13.84
C TYR A 614 -11.73 14.44 12.39
N PHE A 615 -10.73 14.45 11.49
CA PHE A 615 -10.89 13.99 10.12
C PHE A 615 -11.29 12.50 10.07
N GLN A 616 -10.64 11.63 10.85
CA GLN A 616 -10.95 10.21 10.94
C GLN A 616 -12.34 9.94 11.52
N ARG A 617 -12.79 10.75 12.48
CA ARG A 617 -14.18 10.73 13.01
C ARG A 617 -15.22 11.23 12.02
N GLY A 618 -14.82 11.92 10.95
CA GLY A 618 -15.73 12.60 10.02
C GLY A 618 -16.24 13.96 10.54
N GLU A 619 -15.64 14.51 11.59
CA GLU A 619 -15.92 15.83 12.13
C GLU A 619 -15.12 16.91 11.38
N TYR A 620 -15.36 17.04 10.07
CA TYR A 620 -14.53 17.84 9.16
C TYR A 620 -14.45 19.34 9.49
N ALA A 621 -15.50 19.92 10.10
CA ALA A 621 -15.48 21.32 10.51
C ALA A 621 -14.44 21.59 11.61
N ARG A 622 -14.37 20.70 12.62
CA ARG A 622 -13.36 20.79 13.68
C ARG A 622 -11.96 20.47 13.17
N ALA A 623 -11.85 19.49 12.26
CA ALA A 623 -10.59 19.21 11.58
C ALA A 623 -10.07 20.44 10.83
N LEU A 624 -10.97 21.18 10.14
CA LEU A 624 -10.63 22.42 9.44
C LEU A 624 -10.11 23.49 10.38
N GLU A 625 -10.76 23.70 11.53
CA GLU A 625 -10.32 24.67 12.55
C GLU A 625 -8.91 24.34 13.07
N CYS A 626 -8.66 23.08 13.46
CA CYS A 626 -7.35 22.64 13.92
C CYS A 626 -6.26 22.80 12.85
N TYR A 627 -6.56 22.38 11.62
CA TYR A 627 -5.63 22.51 10.50
C TYR A 627 -5.37 23.98 10.12
N GLN A 628 -6.35 24.87 10.18
CA GLN A 628 -6.13 26.30 9.96
C GLN A 628 -5.20 26.93 11.01
N GLN A 629 -5.31 26.49 12.27
CA GLN A 629 -4.41 26.93 13.34
C GLN A 629 -2.99 26.37 13.15
N GLU A 630 -2.86 25.08 12.82
CA GLU A 630 -1.57 24.48 12.44
C GLU A 630 -0.93 25.24 11.27
N GLY A 631 -1.71 25.59 10.25
CA GLY A 631 -1.23 26.26 9.04
C GLY A 631 -0.63 27.63 9.28
N LYS A 632 -1.29 28.46 10.11
CA LYS A 632 -0.73 29.78 10.50
C LYS A 632 0.62 29.63 11.19
N LEU A 633 0.74 28.65 12.08
CA LEU A 633 2.01 28.35 12.76
C LEU A 633 3.04 27.79 11.76
N ALA A 634 2.63 26.90 10.86
CA ALA A 634 3.52 26.26 9.91
C ALA A 634 4.11 27.23 8.87
N GLU A 635 3.30 28.20 8.40
CA GLU A 635 3.75 29.24 7.46
C GLU A 635 4.77 30.20 8.08
N GLU A 636 4.67 30.45 9.39
CA GLU A 636 5.61 31.28 10.14
C GLU A 636 6.90 30.54 10.55
N LEU A 637 6.84 29.21 10.76
CA LEU A 637 7.92 28.43 11.40
C LEU A 637 8.78 27.61 10.42
N TYR A 638 8.26 27.25 9.24
CA TYR A 638 8.92 26.33 8.31
C TYR A 638 9.26 27.01 6.97
N LYS A 639 10.54 26.93 6.58
CA LYS A 639 10.99 27.02 5.18
C LYS A 639 10.32 25.90 4.35
N PRO A 640 10.39 25.87 3.01
CA PRO A 640 9.85 24.74 2.23
C PRO A 640 10.56 23.44 2.62
N THR A 641 9.96 22.70 3.54
CA THR A 641 10.42 21.41 4.03
C THR A 641 9.36 20.34 3.78
N ILE A 642 9.77 19.08 3.96
CA ILE A 642 8.94 17.90 3.87
C ILE A 642 7.69 18.01 4.76
N GLU A 643 7.81 18.53 5.99
CA GLU A 643 6.67 18.69 6.91
C GLU A 643 5.62 19.67 6.37
N ARG A 644 6.04 20.68 5.60
CA ARG A 644 5.14 21.64 4.96
C ARG A 644 4.39 21.01 3.77
N ALA A 645 5.04 20.10 3.04
CA ALA A 645 4.37 19.31 2.01
C ALA A 645 3.29 18.39 2.63
N ASP A 646 3.61 17.73 3.75
CA ASP A 646 2.66 16.87 4.49
C ASP A 646 1.45 17.65 5.03
N PHE A 647 1.68 18.86 5.54
CA PHE A 647 0.62 19.77 5.92
C PHE A 647 -0.32 20.08 4.74
N TYR A 648 0.22 20.52 3.60
CA TYR A 648 -0.58 20.83 2.42
C TYR A 648 -1.29 19.59 1.86
N ALA A 649 -0.68 18.41 1.92
CA ALA A 649 -1.31 17.15 1.53
C ALA A 649 -2.53 16.81 2.40
N ARG A 650 -2.43 16.97 3.73
CA ARG A 650 -3.55 16.77 4.67
C ARG A 650 -4.68 17.77 4.42
N PHE A 651 -4.34 19.02 4.11
CA PHE A 651 -5.31 20.03 3.70
C PHE A 651 -6.03 19.68 2.40
N GLY A 652 -5.29 19.22 1.39
CA GLY A 652 -5.86 18.74 0.14
C GLY A 652 -6.85 17.60 0.37
N ALA A 653 -6.51 16.64 1.25
CA ALA A 653 -7.38 15.53 1.61
C ALA A 653 -8.64 15.98 2.37
N LEU A 654 -8.52 16.95 3.29
CA LEU A 654 -9.67 17.54 3.98
C LEU A 654 -10.63 18.23 3.00
N TYR A 655 -10.11 19.06 2.10
CA TYR A 655 -10.94 19.75 1.12
C TYR A 655 -11.57 18.80 0.10
N LEU A 656 -10.86 17.74 -0.29
CA LEU A 656 -11.43 16.63 -1.08
C LEU A 656 -12.62 15.98 -0.35
N ALA A 657 -12.50 15.74 0.96
CA ALA A 657 -13.58 15.18 1.77
C ALA A 657 -14.77 16.16 1.95
N LEU A 658 -14.51 17.46 1.97
CA LEU A 658 -15.52 18.53 1.97
C LEU A 658 -16.10 18.79 0.57
N THR A 659 -15.66 18.06 -0.46
CA THR A 659 -16.05 18.24 -1.87
C THR A 659 -15.66 19.59 -2.48
N ASP A 660 -14.74 20.33 -1.84
CA ASP A 660 -14.14 21.55 -2.39
C ASP A 660 -12.92 21.17 -3.23
N PHE A 661 -13.17 20.82 -4.49
CA PHE A 661 -12.17 20.27 -5.38
C PHE A 661 -11.12 21.29 -5.82
N ASP A 662 -11.48 22.57 -5.91
CA ASP A 662 -10.57 23.64 -6.32
C ASP A 662 -9.49 23.87 -5.24
N MET A 663 -9.91 23.97 -3.98
CA MET A 663 -8.98 24.05 -2.86
C MET A 663 -8.17 22.77 -2.70
N ALA A 664 -8.78 21.59 -2.93
CA ALA A 664 -8.06 20.32 -2.89
C ALA A 664 -6.91 20.27 -3.92
N LEU A 665 -7.17 20.65 -5.18
CA LEU A 665 -6.14 20.73 -6.23
C LEU A 665 -5.06 21.76 -5.89
N GLN A 666 -5.46 22.93 -5.36
CA GLN A 666 -4.50 23.96 -4.97
C GLN A 666 -3.53 23.46 -3.90
N TYR A 667 -4.03 22.80 -2.86
CA TYR A 667 -3.20 22.31 -1.77
C TYR A 667 -2.38 21.07 -2.14
N PHE A 668 -2.95 20.12 -2.90
CA PHE A 668 -2.15 19.00 -3.44
C PHE A 668 -1.07 19.49 -4.41
N GLY A 669 -1.35 20.51 -5.23
CA GLY A 669 -0.36 21.15 -6.10
C GLY A 669 0.78 21.78 -5.32
N LYS A 670 0.48 22.58 -4.28
CA LYS A 670 1.51 23.14 -3.37
C LYS A 670 2.35 22.04 -2.72
N ALA A 671 1.73 20.96 -2.25
CA ALA A 671 2.45 19.82 -1.68
C ALA A 671 3.38 19.15 -2.70
N LEU A 672 2.89 18.95 -3.93
CA LEU A 672 3.64 18.32 -5.02
C LEU A 672 4.82 19.17 -5.47
N ASP A 673 4.66 20.49 -5.57
CA ASP A 673 5.74 21.40 -5.96
C ASP A 673 6.87 21.41 -4.92
N ILE A 674 6.53 21.42 -3.63
CA ILE A 674 7.54 21.30 -2.56
C ILE A 674 8.20 19.92 -2.62
N ALA A 675 7.42 18.85 -2.73
CA ALA A 675 7.93 17.49 -2.78
C ALA A 675 8.86 17.25 -3.97
N ARG A 676 8.54 17.79 -5.16
CA ARG A 676 9.37 17.66 -6.38
C ARG A 676 10.73 18.35 -6.27
N ASN A 677 10.81 19.43 -5.50
CA ASN A 677 12.04 20.19 -5.33
C ASN A 677 12.98 19.56 -4.29
N ILE A 678 12.45 18.71 -3.39
CA ILE A 678 13.19 18.14 -2.26
C ILE A 678 13.47 16.65 -2.45
N LEU A 679 12.53 15.90 -3.01
CA LEU A 679 12.58 14.44 -3.11
C LEU A 679 13.06 14.00 -4.51
N PRO A 680 13.79 12.87 -4.60
CA PRO A 680 14.18 12.30 -5.88
C PRO A 680 12.94 11.94 -6.73
N SER A 681 13.09 11.97 -8.06
CA SER A 681 11.98 11.82 -9.01
C SER A 681 11.16 10.52 -8.87
N ASN A 682 11.74 9.49 -8.27
CA ASN A 682 11.14 8.16 -8.11
C ASN A 682 10.58 7.93 -6.69
N HIS A 683 10.49 8.97 -5.87
CA HIS A 683 10.02 8.86 -4.49
C HIS A 683 8.50 8.60 -4.42
N LEU A 684 8.08 7.62 -3.61
CA LEU A 684 6.68 7.19 -3.47
C LEU A 684 5.71 8.35 -3.18
N SER A 685 6.11 9.30 -2.33
CA SER A 685 5.30 10.49 -2.00
C SER A 685 4.87 11.31 -3.22
N LEU A 686 5.69 11.39 -4.27
CA LEU A 686 5.31 12.08 -5.51
C LEU A 686 4.15 11.37 -6.20
N HIS A 687 4.20 10.03 -6.28
CA HIS A 687 3.13 9.21 -6.83
C HIS A 687 1.86 9.23 -5.96
N THR A 688 2.00 9.28 -4.65
CA THR A 688 0.86 9.43 -3.73
C THR A 688 0.12 10.76 -3.95
N LEU A 689 0.87 11.87 -4.10
CA LEU A 689 0.30 13.18 -4.39
C LEU A 689 -0.34 13.23 -5.77
N GLN A 690 0.29 12.64 -6.80
CA GLN A 690 -0.29 12.51 -8.13
C GLN A 690 -1.57 11.66 -8.13
N ASN A 691 -1.60 10.55 -7.37
CA ASN A 691 -2.81 9.74 -7.19
C ASN A 691 -3.93 10.54 -6.51
N ASN A 692 -3.61 11.34 -5.50
CA ASN A 692 -4.60 12.21 -4.85
C ASN A 692 -5.17 13.26 -5.80
N ILE A 693 -4.35 13.86 -6.66
CA ILE A 693 -4.81 14.77 -7.72
C ILE A 693 -5.70 14.04 -8.73
N GLY A 694 -5.29 12.86 -9.19
CA GLY A 694 -6.09 12.01 -10.08
C GLY A 694 -7.46 11.67 -9.48
N LEU A 695 -7.54 11.47 -8.16
CA LEU A 695 -8.79 11.28 -7.45
C LEU A 695 -9.67 12.53 -7.46
N VAL A 696 -9.11 13.73 -7.28
CA VAL A 696 -9.90 14.96 -7.39
C VAL A 696 -10.54 15.07 -8.78
N TYR A 697 -9.77 14.83 -9.85
CA TYR A 697 -10.31 14.82 -11.22
C TYR A 697 -11.38 13.75 -11.42
N LEU A 698 -11.18 12.56 -10.89
CA LEU A 698 -12.19 11.48 -10.91
C LEU A 698 -13.49 11.91 -10.24
N HIS A 699 -13.40 12.62 -9.11
CA HIS A 699 -14.55 13.10 -8.34
C HIS A 699 -15.27 14.28 -9.01
N GLN A 700 -14.55 15.16 -9.71
CA GLN A 700 -15.13 16.23 -10.53
C GLN A 700 -15.80 15.71 -11.81
N GLY A 701 -15.42 14.51 -12.26
CA GLY A 701 -15.91 13.90 -13.51
C GLY A 701 -14.98 14.07 -14.71
N TYR A 702 -13.78 14.63 -14.52
CA TYR A 702 -12.74 14.73 -15.57
C TYR A 702 -12.03 13.39 -15.75
N LEU A 703 -12.74 12.41 -16.33
CA LEU A 703 -12.31 11.02 -16.39
C LEU A 703 -11.01 10.81 -17.18
N GLU A 704 -10.77 11.59 -18.23
CA GLU A 704 -9.56 11.49 -19.07
C GLU A 704 -8.32 11.97 -18.32
N LEU A 705 -8.39 13.14 -17.68
CA LEU A 705 -7.31 13.67 -16.84
C LEU A 705 -7.00 12.75 -15.65
N ALA A 706 -8.04 12.18 -15.04
CA ALA A 706 -7.86 11.19 -13.97
C ALA A 706 -7.16 9.92 -14.47
N LEU A 707 -7.55 9.42 -15.67
CA LEU A 707 -6.94 8.25 -16.28
C LEU A 707 -5.47 8.49 -16.62
N GLU A 708 -5.13 9.66 -17.16
CA GLU A 708 -3.75 10.06 -17.43
C GLU A 708 -2.91 10.08 -16.15
N CYS A 709 -3.43 10.66 -15.05
CA CYS A 709 -2.75 10.66 -13.76
C CYS A 709 -2.49 9.24 -13.23
N PHE A 710 -3.44 8.31 -13.36
CA PHE A 710 -3.26 6.94 -12.85
C PHE A 710 -2.39 6.07 -13.77
N THR A 711 -2.49 6.23 -15.09
CA THR A 711 -1.73 5.45 -16.07
C THR A 711 -0.26 5.85 -16.07
N THR A 712 0.06 7.14 -15.99
CA THR A 712 1.46 7.62 -15.85
C THR A 712 2.18 7.00 -14.65
N ILE A 713 1.48 6.85 -13.52
CA ILE A 713 2.05 6.18 -12.34
C ILE A 713 2.15 4.66 -12.58
N ALA A 714 1.13 4.04 -13.17
CA ALA A 714 1.11 2.59 -13.41
C ALA A 714 2.15 2.11 -14.44
N ASP A 715 2.48 2.95 -15.42
CA ASP A 715 3.44 2.67 -16.50
C ASP A 715 4.88 3.12 -16.16
N SER A 716 5.11 3.71 -14.98
CA SER A 716 6.44 4.15 -14.56
C SER A 716 7.38 2.94 -14.34
N PRO A 717 8.58 2.91 -14.99
CA PRO A 717 9.47 1.74 -15.05
C PRO A 717 10.26 1.43 -13.75
N SER A 718 9.86 1.99 -12.61
CA SER A 718 10.59 1.89 -11.34
C SER A 718 10.44 0.50 -10.70
N GLN A 719 11.58 -0.17 -10.48
CA GLN A 719 11.74 -1.48 -9.83
C GLN A 719 11.47 -1.47 -8.30
N MET A 720 10.43 -0.77 -7.83
CA MET A 720 10.16 -0.64 -6.40
C MET A 720 9.07 -1.63 -5.95
N PRO A 721 9.35 -2.55 -5.00
CA PRO A 721 8.35 -3.41 -4.37
C PRO A 721 7.21 -2.62 -3.68
N GLU A 722 7.50 -1.43 -3.17
CA GLU A 722 6.56 -0.57 -2.43
C GLU A 722 5.40 -0.05 -3.30
N LEU A 723 5.62 0.05 -4.62
CA LEU A 723 4.59 0.44 -5.60
C LEU A 723 3.46 -0.61 -5.70
N TYR A 724 3.64 -1.83 -5.19
CA TYR A 724 2.59 -2.85 -5.21
C TYR A 724 1.37 -2.45 -4.38
N ILE A 725 1.53 -1.76 -3.24
CA ILE A 725 0.40 -1.29 -2.40
C ILE A 725 -0.38 -0.21 -3.14
N LEU A 726 0.33 0.74 -3.76
CA LEU A 726 -0.27 1.79 -4.58
C LEU A 726 -0.93 1.21 -5.85
N SER A 727 -0.37 0.13 -6.42
CA SER A 727 -0.88 -0.52 -7.63
C SER A 727 -2.31 -1.05 -7.46
N VAL A 728 -2.66 -1.55 -6.27
CA VAL A 728 -4.03 -2.03 -5.99
C VAL A 728 -5.03 -0.87 -6.09
N ALA A 729 -4.69 0.27 -5.49
CA ALA A 729 -5.53 1.48 -5.52
C ALA A 729 -5.62 2.05 -6.95
N LEU A 730 -4.49 2.12 -7.67
CA LEU A 730 -4.45 2.59 -9.06
C LEU A 730 -5.32 1.73 -9.98
N TYR A 731 -5.17 0.40 -9.94
CA TYR A 731 -5.99 -0.50 -10.75
C TYR A 731 -7.48 -0.43 -10.38
N ALA A 732 -7.81 -0.28 -9.10
CA ALA A 732 -9.19 -0.07 -8.66
C ALA A 732 -9.78 1.24 -9.21
N ASN A 733 -9.02 2.33 -9.17
CA ASN A 733 -9.44 3.64 -9.68
C ASN A 733 -9.59 3.63 -11.21
N ILE A 734 -8.65 3.02 -11.94
CA ILE A 734 -8.73 2.83 -13.39
C ILE A 734 -9.95 1.97 -13.74
N GLY A 735 -10.19 0.88 -12.99
CA GLY A 735 -11.39 0.05 -13.14
C GLY A 735 -12.67 0.87 -12.97
N LEU A 736 -12.72 1.75 -11.98
CA LEU A 736 -13.86 2.64 -11.75
C LEU A 736 -14.04 3.68 -12.88
N ILE A 737 -12.96 4.23 -13.43
CA ILE A 737 -13.04 5.13 -14.60
C ILE A 737 -13.68 4.40 -15.78
N TYR A 738 -13.21 3.19 -16.10
CA TYR A 738 -13.77 2.41 -17.19
C TYR A 738 -15.24 2.03 -16.94
N LEU A 739 -15.63 1.79 -15.69
CA LEU A 739 -17.03 1.60 -15.31
C LEU A 739 -17.87 2.84 -15.62
N LEU A 740 -17.37 4.04 -15.27
CA LEU A 740 -18.05 5.31 -15.54
C LEU A 740 -18.11 5.64 -17.04
N GLN A 741 -17.13 5.19 -17.83
CA GLN A 741 -17.14 5.28 -19.30
C GLN A 741 -18.02 4.21 -19.97
N ASN A 742 -18.72 3.35 -19.21
CA ASN A 742 -19.47 2.20 -19.71
C ASN A 742 -18.63 1.15 -20.47
N LYS A 743 -17.31 1.09 -20.23
CA LYS A 743 -16.39 0.10 -20.78
C LYS A 743 -16.23 -1.07 -19.80
N PHE A 744 -17.28 -1.87 -19.64
CA PHE A 744 -17.40 -2.85 -18.56
C PHE A 744 -16.34 -3.96 -18.60
N ASP A 745 -15.92 -4.43 -19.78
CA ASP A 745 -14.91 -5.50 -19.89
C ASP A 745 -13.52 -5.05 -19.45
N LEU A 746 -13.13 -3.82 -19.84
CA LEU A 746 -11.90 -3.18 -19.35
C LEU A 746 -11.97 -2.93 -17.84
N SER A 747 -13.13 -2.44 -17.35
CA SER A 747 -13.35 -2.27 -15.92
C SER A 747 -13.16 -3.58 -15.14
N PHE A 748 -13.76 -4.67 -15.61
CA PHE A 748 -13.64 -5.99 -14.99
C PHE A 748 -12.19 -6.51 -15.00
N THR A 749 -11.45 -6.30 -16.08
CA THR A 749 -10.03 -6.70 -16.16
C THR A 749 -9.18 -5.95 -15.14
N TYR A 750 -9.35 -4.63 -15.01
CA TYR A 750 -8.60 -3.84 -14.01
C TYR A 750 -9.04 -4.13 -12.57
N CYS A 751 -10.32 -4.38 -12.30
CA CYS A 751 -10.77 -4.86 -10.99
C CYS A 751 -10.13 -6.21 -10.64
N ASN A 752 -10.01 -7.14 -11.60
CA ASN A 752 -9.30 -8.41 -11.37
C ASN A 752 -7.79 -8.22 -11.18
N LYS A 753 -7.15 -7.29 -11.90
CA LYS A 753 -5.75 -6.92 -11.63
C LYS A 753 -5.60 -6.41 -10.18
N ALA A 754 -6.50 -5.54 -9.72
CA ALA A 754 -6.50 -5.07 -8.34
C ALA A 754 -6.68 -6.21 -7.31
N ILE A 755 -7.63 -7.13 -7.55
CA ILE A 755 -7.88 -8.30 -6.68
C ILE A 755 -6.66 -9.23 -6.67
N THR A 756 -6.10 -9.56 -7.84
CA THR A 756 -4.95 -10.46 -7.94
C THR A 756 -3.70 -9.86 -7.29
N SER A 757 -3.43 -8.56 -7.49
CA SER A 757 -2.38 -7.84 -6.77
C SER A 757 -2.61 -7.85 -5.25
N HIS A 758 -3.85 -7.60 -4.81
CA HIS A 758 -4.18 -7.65 -3.39
C HIS A 758 -4.00 -9.05 -2.78
N LEU A 759 -4.42 -10.10 -3.49
CA LEU A 759 -4.27 -11.49 -3.05
C LEU A 759 -2.80 -11.95 -3.06
N LYS A 760 -1.97 -11.43 -3.97
CA LYS A 760 -0.51 -11.66 -3.93
C LYS A 760 0.12 -11.06 -2.67
N LEU A 761 -0.26 -9.83 -2.33
CA LEU A 761 0.21 -9.15 -1.12
C LEU A 761 -0.33 -9.82 0.17
N HIS A 762 -1.57 -10.31 0.12
CA HIS A 762 -2.24 -10.88 1.29
C HIS A 762 -2.96 -12.22 1.01
N PRO A 763 -2.22 -13.33 0.83
CA PRO A 763 -2.75 -14.61 0.31
C PRO A 763 -3.80 -15.31 1.18
N ARG A 764 -3.93 -14.91 2.46
CA ARG A 764 -4.84 -15.53 3.44
C ARG A 764 -5.70 -14.52 4.19
N SER A 765 -5.86 -13.29 3.69
CA SER A 765 -6.49 -12.22 4.45
C SER A 765 -7.98 -12.00 4.12
N TYR A 766 -8.79 -11.84 5.17
CA TYR A 766 -10.14 -11.25 5.10
C TYR A 766 -10.03 -9.72 5.21
N HIS A 767 -9.30 -9.07 4.30
CA HIS A 767 -9.05 -7.63 4.40
C HIS A 767 -10.26 -6.81 3.93
N PRO A 768 -10.68 -5.74 4.63
CA PRO A 768 -11.80 -4.88 4.20
C PRO A 768 -11.61 -4.29 2.79
N ASN A 769 -10.37 -3.98 2.39
CA ASN A 769 -10.09 -3.48 1.03
C ASN A 769 -10.44 -4.53 -0.05
N LEU A 770 -10.25 -5.83 0.20
CA LEU A 770 -10.67 -6.90 -0.71
C LEU A 770 -12.19 -6.94 -0.86
N ALA A 771 -12.93 -6.78 0.24
CA ALA A 771 -14.38 -6.73 0.21
C ALA A 771 -14.90 -5.52 -0.60
N ASN A 772 -14.25 -4.37 -0.49
CA ASN A 772 -14.57 -3.22 -1.34
C ASN A 772 -14.29 -3.48 -2.83
N LEU A 773 -13.18 -4.17 -3.16
CA LEU A 773 -12.90 -4.59 -4.54
C LEU A 773 -13.95 -5.56 -5.07
N TYR A 774 -14.44 -6.48 -4.23
CA TYR A 774 -15.56 -7.36 -4.59
C TYR A 774 -16.85 -6.59 -4.82
N ILE A 775 -17.17 -5.57 -4.02
CA ILE A 775 -18.31 -4.68 -4.28
C ILE A 775 -18.16 -3.96 -5.62
N GLN A 776 -16.98 -3.39 -5.91
CA GLN A 776 -16.73 -2.72 -7.19
C GLN A 776 -16.90 -3.70 -8.37
N THR A 777 -16.35 -4.91 -8.24
CA THR A 777 -16.50 -5.96 -9.26
C THR A 777 -17.96 -6.38 -9.44
N ALA A 778 -18.73 -6.47 -8.34
CA ALA A 778 -20.15 -6.73 -8.40
C ALA A 778 -20.93 -5.60 -9.10
N ASP A 779 -20.54 -4.33 -8.92
CA ASP A 779 -21.13 -3.21 -9.65
C ASP A 779 -20.87 -3.32 -11.16
N VAL A 780 -19.67 -3.74 -11.58
CA VAL A 780 -19.33 -3.98 -12.99
C VAL A 780 -20.18 -5.12 -13.55
N LEU A 781 -20.21 -6.27 -12.87
CA LEU A 781 -20.97 -7.45 -13.30
C LEU A 781 -22.47 -7.18 -13.38
N LYS A 782 -23.00 -6.41 -12.42
CA LYS A 782 -24.39 -5.93 -12.44
C LYS A 782 -24.68 -5.12 -13.70
N LYS A 783 -23.78 -4.23 -14.11
CA LYS A 783 -23.94 -3.45 -15.35
C LYS A 783 -23.75 -4.29 -16.62
N GLN A 784 -23.03 -5.42 -16.54
CA GLN A 784 -22.99 -6.43 -17.61
C GLN A 784 -24.23 -7.35 -17.65
N GLY A 785 -25.17 -7.24 -16.71
CA GLY A 785 -26.31 -8.15 -16.59
C GLY A 785 -25.97 -9.53 -15.98
N LYS A 786 -24.73 -9.74 -15.52
CA LYS A 786 -24.28 -10.98 -14.86
C LYS A 786 -24.65 -10.95 -13.38
N PHE A 787 -25.95 -11.05 -13.13
CA PHE A 787 -26.54 -10.80 -11.82
C PHE A 787 -26.18 -11.84 -10.74
N ASP A 788 -25.95 -13.10 -11.12
CA ASP A 788 -25.61 -14.17 -10.17
C ASP A 788 -24.15 -14.08 -9.72
N ASP A 789 -23.24 -13.78 -10.65
CA ASP A 789 -21.84 -13.50 -10.32
C ASP A 789 -21.74 -12.26 -9.43
N ALA A 790 -22.48 -11.19 -9.74
CA ALA A 790 -22.53 -9.99 -8.90
C ALA A 790 -23.00 -10.32 -7.47
N GLN A 791 -24.02 -11.17 -7.33
CA GLN A 791 -24.51 -11.63 -6.03
C GLN A 791 -23.44 -12.41 -5.25
N ASN A 792 -22.71 -13.31 -5.93
CA ASN A 792 -21.62 -14.07 -5.33
C ASN A 792 -20.49 -13.16 -4.81
N PHE A 793 -20.11 -12.13 -5.55
CA PHE A 793 -19.11 -11.16 -5.09
C PHE A 793 -19.59 -10.33 -3.91
N LEU A 794 -20.86 -9.91 -3.88
CA LEU A 794 -21.45 -9.22 -2.71
C LEU A 794 -21.51 -10.11 -1.48
N LEU A 795 -21.80 -11.41 -1.63
CA LEU A 795 -21.76 -12.38 -0.53
C LEU A 795 -20.33 -12.55 0.02
N LYS A 796 -19.32 -12.65 -0.85
CA LYS A 796 -17.91 -12.67 -0.42
C LYS A 796 -17.52 -11.40 0.34
N ALA A 797 -17.98 -10.24 -0.10
CA ALA A 797 -17.76 -8.98 0.61
C ALA A 797 -18.45 -8.97 1.99
N TYR A 798 -19.70 -9.43 2.05
CA TYR A 798 -20.46 -9.58 3.29
C TYR A 798 -19.74 -10.50 4.29
N GLU A 799 -19.30 -11.70 3.86
CA GLU A 799 -18.58 -12.64 4.73
C GLU A 799 -17.32 -12.02 5.33
N ILE A 800 -16.58 -11.22 4.56
CA ILE A 800 -15.41 -10.50 5.06
C ILE A 800 -15.83 -9.48 6.12
N PHE A 801 -16.82 -8.64 5.85
CA PHE A 801 -17.25 -7.61 6.80
C PHE A 801 -17.90 -8.18 8.07
N GLU A 802 -18.61 -9.31 7.95
CA GLU A 802 -19.17 -10.06 9.07
C GLU A 802 -18.05 -10.65 9.94
N LYS A 803 -17.10 -11.38 9.34
CA LYS A 803 -15.92 -11.91 10.07
C LYS A 803 -15.08 -10.82 10.73
N LYS A 804 -15.10 -9.60 10.19
CA LYS A 804 -14.38 -8.44 10.71
C LYS A 804 -15.20 -7.55 11.65
N ASN A 805 -16.44 -7.93 11.98
CA ASN A 805 -17.34 -7.13 12.82
C ASN A 805 -17.39 -5.65 12.39
N MET A 806 -17.60 -5.40 11.08
CA MET A 806 -17.70 -4.03 10.53
C MET A 806 -19.16 -3.68 10.24
N PRO A 807 -19.99 -3.33 11.24
CA PRO A 807 -21.44 -3.27 11.09
C PRO A 807 -21.90 -2.16 10.12
N LEU A 808 -21.18 -1.03 10.04
CA LEU A 808 -21.44 0.00 9.03
C LEU A 808 -21.17 -0.46 7.60
N LYS A 809 -20.15 -1.28 7.38
CA LYS A 809 -19.84 -1.87 6.07
C LYS A 809 -20.85 -2.94 5.68
N ILE A 810 -21.38 -3.68 6.65
CA ILE A 810 -22.49 -4.60 6.42
C ILE A 810 -23.75 -3.86 5.96
N VAL A 811 -24.05 -2.68 6.53
CA VAL A 811 -25.15 -1.81 6.06
C VAL A 811 -24.93 -1.36 4.60
N GLU A 812 -23.70 -0.98 4.24
CA GLU A 812 -23.34 -0.68 2.85
C GLU A 812 -23.53 -1.90 1.93
N CYS A 813 -23.09 -3.10 2.34
CA CYS A 813 -23.32 -4.34 1.59
C CYS A 813 -24.81 -4.63 1.36
N PHE A 814 -25.65 -4.51 2.39
CA PHE A 814 -27.10 -4.71 2.22
C PHE A 814 -27.73 -3.68 1.28
N THR A 815 -27.19 -2.46 1.28
CA THR A 815 -27.60 -1.41 0.31
C THR A 815 -27.26 -1.83 -1.11
N GLU A 816 -26.08 -2.43 -1.34
CA GLU A 816 -25.70 -2.94 -2.67
C GLU A 816 -26.49 -4.16 -3.10
N MET A 817 -26.76 -5.09 -2.19
CA MET A 817 -27.63 -6.24 -2.46
C MET A 817 -29.05 -5.78 -2.83
N SER A 818 -29.55 -4.73 -2.16
CA SER A 818 -30.83 -4.11 -2.50
C SER A 818 -30.82 -3.52 -3.92
N ASN A 819 -29.78 -2.76 -4.26
CA ASN A 819 -29.61 -2.20 -5.61
C ASN A 819 -29.52 -3.29 -6.68
N LEU A 820 -28.82 -4.39 -6.41
CA LEU A 820 -28.73 -5.54 -7.30
C LEU A 820 -30.11 -6.18 -7.52
N ASN A 821 -30.89 -6.38 -6.45
CA ASN A 821 -32.23 -6.96 -6.54
C ASN A 821 -33.21 -6.04 -7.28
N ILE A 822 -33.07 -4.72 -7.20
CA ILE A 822 -33.83 -3.77 -8.02
C ILE A 822 -33.54 -4.00 -9.51
N GLU A 823 -32.25 -4.09 -9.88
CA GLU A 823 -31.83 -4.31 -11.28
C GLU A 823 -32.21 -5.71 -11.79
N LYS A 824 -32.26 -6.73 -10.93
CA LYS A 824 -32.85 -8.06 -11.26
C LYS A 824 -34.38 -8.01 -11.48
N GLY A 825 -35.06 -6.91 -11.13
CA GLY A 825 -36.52 -6.81 -11.20
C GLY A 825 -37.27 -7.41 -10.00
N ASN A 826 -36.59 -7.63 -8.87
CA ASN A 826 -37.12 -8.22 -7.64
C ASN A 826 -37.24 -7.18 -6.50
N PRO A 827 -38.21 -6.24 -6.56
CA PRO A 827 -38.32 -5.16 -5.58
C PRO A 827 -38.69 -5.63 -4.16
N ARG A 828 -39.30 -6.82 -4.02
CA ARG A 828 -39.62 -7.41 -2.71
C ARG A 828 -38.34 -7.79 -1.95
N ASP A 829 -37.41 -8.49 -2.58
CA ASP A 829 -36.13 -8.86 -1.97
C ASP A 829 -35.26 -7.63 -1.72
N ALA A 830 -35.30 -6.66 -2.64
CA ALA A 830 -34.65 -5.37 -2.43
C ALA A 830 -35.16 -4.66 -1.16
N MET A 831 -36.46 -4.72 -0.89
CA MET A 831 -37.07 -4.16 0.31
C MET A 831 -36.59 -4.88 1.57
N ILE A 832 -36.44 -6.20 1.55
CA ILE A 832 -35.93 -6.99 2.69
C ILE A 832 -34.48 -6.60 3.02
N CYS A 833 -33.61 -6.48 2.02
CA CYS A 833 -32.24 -6.02 2.23
C CYS A 833 -32.21 -4.61 2.82
N MET A 834 -33.05 -3.71 2.32
CA MET A 834 -33.07 -2.32 2.77
C MET A 834 -33.68 -2.13 4.16
N THR A 835 -34.67 -2.94 4.56
CA THR A 835 -35.19 -2.91 5.93
C THR A 835 -34.15 -3.36 6.95
N LYS A 836 -33.34 -4.38 6.61
CA LYS A 836 -32.16 -4.79 7.42
C LYS A 836 -31.12 -3.67 7.49
N ALA A 837 -30.78 -3.05 6.36
CA ALA A 837 -29.84 -1.93 6.33
C ALA A 837 -30.32 -0.76 7.21
N LEU A 838 -31.61 -0.43 7.16
CA LEU A 838 -32.21 0.64 7.96
C LEU A 838 -32.21 0.31 9.46
N SER A 839 -32.63 -0.90 9.85
CA SER A 839 -32.69 -1.28 11.26
C SER A 839 -31.31 -1.29 11.91
N MET A 840 -30.33 -1.88 11.23
CA MET A 840 -28.93 -1.87 11.67
C MET A 840 -28.37 -0.44 11.70
N GLY A 841 -28.58 0.35 10.64
CA GLY A 841 -28.10 1.73 10.56
C GLY A 841 -28.62 2.61 11.71
N LYS A 842 -29.91 2.46 12.07
CA LYS A 842 -30.50 3.14 13.23
C LYS A 842 -29.87 2.72 14.55
N GLN A 843 -29.61 1.43 14.73
CA GLN A 843 -29.03 0.90 15.96
C GLN A 843 -27.58 1.37 16.14
N ILE A 844 -26.79 1.43 15.07
CA ILE A 844 -25.36 1.76 15.13
C ILE A 844 -25.12 3.27 15.26
N CYS A 845 -25.78 4.07 14.42
CA CYS A 845 -25.45 5.50 14.28
C CYS A 845 -26.58 6.46 14.70
N GLY A 846 -27.74 5.94 15.10
CA GLY A 846 -28.91 6.74 15.45
C GLY A 846 -29.71 7.24 14.25
N GLU A 847 -30.88 7.84 14.51
CA GLU A 847 -31.88 8.15 13.47
C GLU A 847 -31.48 9.27 12.51
N ASN A 848 -30.60 10.18 12.93
CA ASN A 848 -30.21 11.36 12.15
C ASN A 848 -28.91 11.17 11.36
N HIS A 849 -28.41 9.94 11.24
CA HIS A 849 -27.18 9.65 10.52
C HIS A 849 -27.37 9.55 9.00
N ILE A 850 -26.32 9.87 8.24
CA ILE A 850 -26.33 9.88 6.76
C ILE A 850 -26.70 8.50 6.19
N SER A 851 -26.21 7.40 6.76
CA SER A 851 -26.56 6.04 6.29
C SER A 851 -28.05 5.73 6.40
N VAL A 852 -28.72 6.22 7.46
CA VAL A 852 -30.17 6.08 7.65
C VAL A 852 -30.93 6.90 6.61
N ALA A 853 -30.45 8.11 6.29
CA ALA A 853 -31.03 8.93 5.23
C ALA A 853 -30.92 8.27 3.85
N ILE A 854 -29.77 7.65 3.53
CA ILE A 854 -29.58 6.89 2.29
C ILE A 854 -30.55 5.70 2.22
N ALA A 855 -30.69 4.96 3.32
CA ALA A 855 -31.63 3.84 3.39
C ALA A 855 -33.08 4.31 3.14
N TYR A 856 -33.52 5.40 3.76
CA TYR A 856 -34.84 5.98 3.51
C TYR A 856 -35.07 6.39 2.05
N ARG A 857 -34.06 7.02 1.42
CA ARG A 857 -34.12 7.38 0.00
C ARG A 857 -34.25 6.14 -0.88
N ASN A 858 -33.44 5.11 -0.65
CA ASN A 858 -33.48 3.91 -1.48
C ASN A 858 -34.78 3.13 -1.29
N MET A 859 -35.33 3.06 -0.05
CA MET A 859 -36.67 2.51 0.18
C MET A 859 -37.74 3.31 -0.57
N SER A 860 -37.63 4.63 -0.63
CA SER A 860 -38.55 5.47 -1.42
C SER A 860 -38.53 5.08 -2.90
N THR A 861 -37.34 4.90 -3.48
CA THR A 861 -37.19 4.41 -4.85
C THR A 861 -37.83 3.04 -5.06
N ILE A 862 -37.66 2.10 -4.12
CA ILE A 862 -38.30 0.78 -4.21
C ILE A 862 -39.83 0.90 -4.14
N TRP A 863 -40.38 1.74 -3.26
CA TRP A 863 -41.82 1.98 -3.21
C TRP A 863 -42.38 2.63 -4.48
N LEU A 864 -41.61 3.52 -5.13
CA LEU A 864 -41.98 4.04 -6.45
C LEU A 864 -42.05 2.93 -7.51
N LEU A 865 -41.12 1.97 -7.50
CA LEU A 865 -41.13 0.83 -8.41
C LEU A 865 -42.32 -0.10 -8.16
N ILE A 866 -42.72 -0.27 -6.90
CA ILE A 866 -43.92 -1.04 -6.52
C ILE A 866 -45.22 -0.28 -6.87
N GLY A 867 -45.16 1.03 -7.09
CA GLY A 867 -46.30 1.88 -7.43
C GLY A 867 -46.97 2.57 -6.23
N ASN A 868 -46.44 2.43 -5.01
CA ASN A 868 -46.96 3.13 -3.84
C ASN A 868 -46.30 4.51 -3.68
N THR A 869 -46.88 5.51 -4.34
CA THR A 869 -46.35 6.89 -4.37
C THR A 869 -46.42 7.60 -3.01
N GLU A 870 -47.44 7.31 -2.19
CA GLU A 870 -47.59 7.93 -0.87
C GLU A 870 -46.48 7.53 0.11
N ARG A 871 -46.21 6.22 0.23
CA ARG A 871 -45.11 5.74 1.08
C ARG A 871 -43.76 6.23 0.58
N ALA A 872 -43.57 6.26 -0.74
CA ALA A 872 -42.37 6.81 -1.34
C ALA A 872 -42.17 8.29 -0.94
N LEU A 873 -43.22 9.11 -0.98
CA LEU A 873 -43.14 10.52 -0.60
C LEU A 873 -42.75 10.69 0.88
N GLN A 874 -43.37 9.93 1.78
CA GLN A 874 -43.06 10.00 3.21
C GLN A 874 -41.60 9.68 3.52
N LEU A 875 -41.05 8.62 2.89
CA LEU A 875 -39.67 8.20 3.10
C LEU A 875 -38.67 9.16 2.47
N ALA A 876 -38.95 9.67 1.27
CA ALA A 876 -38.12 10.68 0.62
C ALA A 876 -38.10 12.00 1.42
N ALA A 877 -39.24 12.41 1.99
CA ALA A 877 -39.32 13.59 2.84
C ALA A 877 -38.52 13.44 4.14
N ARG A 878 -38.56 12.26 4.78
CA ARG A 878 -37.72 11.94 5.96
C ARG A 878 -36.23 12.01 5.63
N SER A 879 -35.83 11.38 4.51
CA SER A 879 -34.45 11.44 4.03
C SER A 879 -33.98 12.89 3.80
N ALA A 880 -34.82 13.70 3.13
CA ALA A 880 -34.51 15.10 2.86
C ALA A 880 -34.38 15.94 4.13
N LEU A 881 -35.16 15.66 5.18
CA LEU A 881 -35.07 16.36 6.46
C LEU A 881 -33.74 16.07 7.16
N ILE A 882 -33.28 14.82 7.14
CA ILE A 882 -31.96 14.45 7.68
C ILE A 882 -30.86 15.13 6.87
N PHE A 883 -30.88 15.02 5.54
CA PHE A 883 -29.86 15.66 4.71
C PHE A 883 -29.84 17.19 4.82
N LYS A 884 -30.97 17.83 5.13
CA LYS A 884 -31.02 19.27 5.40
C LYS A 884 -30.21 19.65 6.64
N LEU A 885 -30.14 18.79 7.67
CA LEU A 885 -29.32 19.01 8.87
C LEU A 885 -27.82 18.87 8.57
N TRP A 886 -27.46 18.07 7.56
CA TRP A 886 -26.07 17.74 7.20
C TRP A 886 -25.65 18.34 5.85
N LEU A 887 -26.36 19.36 5.37
CA LEU A 887 -26.24 19.84 3.99
C LEU A 887 -24.84 20.34 3.63
N ALA A 888 -24.10 20.89 4.59
CA ALA A 888 -22.71 21.30 4.43
C ALA A 888 -21.75 20.10 4.22
N ASN A 889 -22.07 18.94 4.78
CA ASN A 889 -21.17 17.78 4.81
C ASN A 889 -21.47 16.75 3.71
N ALA A 890 -22.62 16.84 3.04
CA ALA A 890 -23.02 15.89 2.00
C ALA A 890 -23.90 16.54 0.89
N PRO A 891 -23.42 17.59 0.20
CA PRO A 891 -24.24 18.33 -0.77
C PRO A 891 -24.74 17.45 -1.93
N LEU A 892 -23.91 16.54 -2.44
CA LEU A 892 -24.27 15.66 -3.55
C LEU A 892 -25.34 14.62 -3.16
N GLU A 893 -25.27 14.06 -1.96
CA GLU A 893 -26.30 13.13 -1.47
C GLU A 893 -27.63 13.87 -1.22
N CYS A 894 -27.58 15.13 -0.76
CA CYS A 894 -28.75 15.99 -0.68
C CYS A 894 -29.39 16.21 -2.07
N ALA A 895 -28.57 16.51 -3.09
CA ALA A 895 -29.04 16.68 -4.47
C ALA A 895 -29.72 15.43 -5.03
N THR A 896 -29.19 14.24 -4.75
CA THR A 896 -29.81 12.97 -5.15
C THR A 896 -31.15 12.72 -4.44
N THR A 897 -31.30 13.17 -3.20
CA THR A 897 -32.56 13.04 -2.46
C THR A 897 -33.63 13.98 -3.01
N TYR A 898 -33.25 15.20 -3.39
CA TYR A 898 -34.14 16.10 -4.14
C TYR A 898 -34.51 15.53 -5.51
N GLU A 899 -33.59 14.85 -6.19
CA GLU A 899 -33.91 14.15 -7.44
C GLU A 899 -34.97 13.06 -7.21
N THR A 900 -34.83 12.24 -6.17
CA THR A 900 -35.84 11.24 -5.81
C THR A 900 -37.19 11.88 -5.50
N LEU A 901 -37.23 12.99 -4.73
CA LEU A 901 -38.46 13.75 -4.50
C LEU A 901 -39.08 14.26 -5.81
N GLY A 902 -38.26 14.73 -6.75
CA GLY A 902 -38.71 15.12 -8.08
C GLY A 902 -39.36 13.96 -8.83
N CYS A 903 -38.76 12.77 -8.79
CA CYS A 903 -39.33 11.56 -9.39
C CYS A 903 -40.65 11.13 -8.72
N VAL A 904 -40.76 11.25 -7.38
CA VAL A 904 -42.02 10.96 -6.67
C VAL A 904 -43.13 11.89 -7.14
N HIS A 905 -42.86 13.20 -7.22
CA HIS A 905 -43.84 14.19 -7.69
C HIS A 905 -44.18 14.01 -9.17
N LEU A 906 -43.23 13.63 -10.00
CA LEU A 906 -43.47 13.33 -11.42
C LEU A 906 -44.44 12.13 -11.57
N LYS A 907 -44.29 11.08 -10.76
CA LYS A 907 -45.23 9.94 -10.74
C LYS A 907 -46.61 10.30 -10.17
N LYS A 908 -46.70 11.34 -9.34
CA LYS A 908 -47.96 11.88 -8.83
C LYS A 908 -48.62 12.87 -9.80
N SER A 909 -47.97 13.19 -10.93
CA SER A 909 -48.38 14.23 -11.88
C SER A 909 -48.25 15.68 -11.36
N ASP A 910 -47.51 15.88 -10.27
CA ASP A 910 -47.19 17.21 -9.72
C ASP A 910 -45.98 17.84 -10.46
N TYR A 911 -46.10 18.06 -11.77
CA TYR A 911 -44.95 18.39 -12.64
C TYR A 911 -44.21 19.68 -12.26
N LEU A 912 -44.90 20.70 -11.74
CA LEU A 912 -44.28 21.95 -11.29
C LEU A 912 -43.39 21.74 -10.05
N LEU A 913 -43.80 20.88 -9.12
CA LEU A 913 -43.00 20.51 -7.97
C LEU A 913 -41.81 19.64 -8.38
N ALA A 914 -42.01 18.71 -9.32
CA ALA A 914 -40.93 17.93 -9.91
C ALA A 914 -39.85 18.85 -10.53
N LEU A 915 -40.24 19.82 -11.36
CA LEU A 915 -39.34 20.84 -11.92
C LEU A 915 -38.58 21.61 -10.85
N LYS A 916 -39.26 22.03 -9.77
CA LYS A 916 -38.65 22.76 -8.65
C LYS A 916 -37.52 21.94 -8.02
N TYR A 917 -37.77 20.65 -7.76
CA TYR A 917 -36.76 19.78 -7.15
C TYR A 917 -35.62 19.45 -8.12
N PHE A 918 -35.89 19.15 -9.39
CA PHE A 918 -34.84 18.89 -10.37
C PHE A 918 -33.95 20.12 -10.62
N LYS A 919 -34.51 21.34 -10.65
CA LYS A 919 -33.72 22.58 -10.72
C LYS A 919 -32.81 22.76 -9.49
N LYS A 920 -33.31 22.44 -8.29
CA LYS A 920 -32.47 22.44 -7.07
C LYS A 920 -31.34 21.41 -7.14
N THR A 921 -31.61 20.19 -7.65
CA THR A 921 -30.59 19.17 -7.86
C THR A 921 -29.47 19.67 -8.78
N ILE A 922 -29.81 20.29 -9.91
CA ILE A 922 -28.84 20.86 -10.85
C ILE A 922 -28.05 22.00 -10.20
N GLN A 923 -28.72 22.92 -9.50
CA GLN A 923 -28.05 24.03 -8.81
C GLN A 923 -26.99 23.55 -7.80
N ILE A 924 -27.27 22.47 -7.07
CA ILE A 924 -26.31 21.90 -6.13
C ILE A 924 -25.19 21.17 -6.89
N ARG A 925 -25.53 20.26 -7.83
CA ARG A 925 -24.53 19.50 -8.59
C ARG A 925 -23.58 20.39 -9.38
N LYS A 926 -24.06 21.49 -9.96
CA LYS A 926 -23.26 22.38 -10.81
C LYS A 926 -22.16 23.12 -10.04
N LYS A 927 -22.27 23.21 -8.71
CA LYS A 927 -21.21 23.78 -7.86
C LYS A 927 -20.01 22.85 -7.67
N TYR A 928 -20.21 21.54 -7.83
CA TYR A 928 -19.22 20.53 -7.44
C TYR A 928 -18.82 19.61 -8.59
N LEU A 929 -19.69 19.43 -9.58
CA LEU A 929 -19.47 18.52 -10.70
C LEU A 929 -19.30 19.31 -11.99
N SER A 930 -18.45 18.80 -12.89
CA SER A 930 -18.40 19.27 -14.27
C SER A 930 -19.73 19.06 -14.98
N ASP A 931 -20.03 19.88 -16.00
CA ASP A 931 -21.23 19.72 -16.81
C ASP A 931 -21.23 18.34 -17.54
N ASP A 932 -20.05 17.75 -17.77
CA ASP A 932 -19.87 16.45 -18.42
C ASP A 932 -20.07 15.24 -17.49
N HIS A 933 -20.27 15.46 -16.19
CA HIS A 933 -20.43 14.37 -15.24
C HIS A 933 -21.78 13.63 -15.43
N SER A 934 -21.78 12.30 -15.42
CA SER A 934 -22.97 11.43 -15.51
C SER A 934 -24.15 11.77 -14.59
N GLN A 935 -23.90 12.25 -13.35
CA GLN A 935 -24.96 12.71 -12.44
C GLN A 935 -25.62 14.00 -12.92
N MET A 936 -24.88 14.86 -13.64
CA MET A 936 -25.44 16.02 -14.31
C MET A 936 -26.33 15.59 -15.46
N GLY A 937 -25.88 14.63 -16.27
CA GLY A 937 -26.69 14.08 -17.36
C GLY A 937 -28.00 13.45 -16.90
N THR A 938 -27.97 12.74 -15.77
CA THR A 938 -29.19 12.21 -15.15
C THR A 938 -30.13 13.35 -14.73
N ALA A 939 -29.61 14.42 -14.12
CA ALA A 939 -30.44 15.55 -13.70
C ALA A 939 -31.05 16.30 -14.90
N TYR A 940 -30.28 16.53 -15.97
CA TYR A 940 -30.77 17.13 -17.21
C TYR A 940 -31.83 16.26 -17.88
N TYR A 941 -31.62 14.94 -17.92
CA TYR A 941 -32.61 13.99 -18.41
C TYR A 941 -33.92 14.05 -17.61
N ARG A 942 -33.86 14.01 -16.27
CA ARG A 942 -35.06 14.14 -15.42
C ARG A 942 -35.81 15.45 -15.63
N LEU A 943 -35.07 16.54 -15.84
CA LEU A 943 -35.66 17.84 -16.13
C LEU A 943 -36.32 17.85 -17.52
N GLY A 944 -35.70 17.23 -18.52
CA GLY A 944 -36.27 17.01 -19.84
C GLY A 944 -37.60 16.24 -19.77
N GLN A 945 -37.62 15.13 -19.02
CA GLN A 945 -38.85 14.35 -18.79
C GLN A 945 -39.96 15.21 -18.19
N ALA A 946 -39.67 16.01 -17.17
CA ALA A 946 -40.66 16.89 -16.56
C ALA A 946 -41.21 17.94 -17.54
N TYR A 947 -40.41 18.44 -18.48
CA TYR A 947 -40.89 19.35 -19.53
C TYR A 947 -41.70 18.66 -20.62
N VAL A 948 -41.40 17.38 -20.94
CA VAL A 948 -42.24 16.57 -21.84
C VAL A 948 -43.65 16.43 -21.28
N PHE A 949 -43.80 16.11 -19.99
CA PHE A 949 -45.12 16.02 -19.34
C PHE A 949 -45.85 17.37 -19.22
N LEU A 950 -45.15 18.48 -19.41
CA LEU A 950 -45.72 19.83 -19.50
C LEU A 950 -45.91 20.29 -20.95
N GLU A 951 -45.73 19.40 -21.92
CA GLU A 951 -45.85 19.66 -23.36
C GLU A 951 -44.92 20.77 -23.88
N ARG A 952 -43.82 21.06 -23.16
CA ARG A 952 -42.81 22.05 -23.54
C ARG A 952 -41.64 21.38 -24.25
N PHE A 953 -41.92 20.86 -25.45
CA PHE A 953 -41.00 20.02 -26.21
C PHE A 953 -39.69 20.72 -26.59
N ASP A 954 -39.71 22.01 -26.96
CA ASP A 954 -38.50 22.74 -27.34
C ASP A 954 -37.48 22.81 -26.18
N ILE A 955 -37.98 23.02 -24.97
CA ILE A 955 -37.16 23.09 -23.75
C ILE A 955 -36.69 21.69 -23.38
N ALA A 956 -37.55 20.67 -23.49
CA ALA A 956 -37.18 19.29 -23.24
C ALA A 956 -36.03 18.82 -24.16
N LEU A 957 -36.09 19.17 -25.45
CA LEU A 957 -35.05 18.86 -26.44
C LEU A 957 -33.69 19.46 -26.04
N GLN A 958 -33.67 20.73 -25.61
CA GLN A 958 -32.43 21.37 -25.14
C GLN A 958 -31.80 20.63 -23.95
N TYR A 959 -32.61 20.17 -22.98
CA TYR A 959 -32.10 19.43 -21.83
C TYR A 959 -31.70 18.00 -22.17
N TYR A 960 -32.38 17.35 -23.10
CA TYR A 960 -31.95 16.04 -23.63
C TYR A 960 -30.63 16.14 -24.40
N GLN A 961 -30.41 17.20 -25.18
CA GLN A 961 -29.12 17.46 -25.82
C GLN A 961 -27.99 17.68 -24.79
N LYS A 962 -28.26 18.46 -23.73
CA LYS A 962 -27.32 18.61 -22.62
C LYS A 962 -27.03 17.28 -21.92
N ALA A 963 -28.07 16.46 -21.69
CA ALA A 963 -27.92 15.15 -21.08
C ALA A 963 -27.05 14.20 -21.93
N LEU A 964 -27.19 14.24 -23.26
CA LEU A 964 -26.35 13.49 -24.20
C LEU A 964 -24.89 13.94 -24.16
N GLY A 965 -24.63 15.26 -24.10
CA GLY A 965 -23.27 15.80 -23.96
C GLY A 965 -22.58 15.36 -22.66
N SER A 966 -23.34 15.18 -21.59
CA SER A 966 -22.85 14.86 -20.24
C SER A 966 -22.74 13.35 -19.91
N GLY A 967 -22.62 12.50 -20.93
CA GLY A 967 -22.42 11.05 -20.75
C GLY A 967 -23.63 10.30 -20.17
N GLY A 968 -24.86 10.80 -20.37
CA GLY A 968 -26.10 10.17 -19.89
C GLY A 968 -26.40 8.80 -20.53
N GLU A 969 -27.43 8.11 -20.02
CA GLU A 969 -27.90 6.86 -20.63
C GLU A 969 -28.54 7.12 -22.01
N HIS A 970 -27.71 7.04 -23.05
CA HIS A 970 -28.04 7.39 -24.43
C HIS A 970 -29.32 6.73 -24.94
N TYR A 971 -29.52 5.44 -24.68
CA TYR A 971 -30.71 4.73 -25.19
C TYR A 971 -32.03 5.25 -24.58
N LEU A 972 -32.05 5.65 -23.31
CA LEU A 972 -33.25 6.21 -22.68
C LEU A 972 -33.58 7.59 -23.25
N ILE A 973 -32.57 8.42 -23.45
CA ILE A 973 -32.75 9.75 -24.02
C ILE A 973 -33.24 9.63 -25.47
N TYR A 974 -32.64 8.75 -26.28
CA TYR A 974 -33.09 8.51 -27.65
C TYR A 974 -34.50 7.91 -27.71
N ARG A 975 -34.85 7.00 -26.81
CA ARG A 975 -36.23 6.48 -26.73
C ARG A 975 -37.21 7.60 -26.38
N ASP A 976 -36.93 8.42 -25.36
CA ASP A 976 -37.82 9.50 -24.96
C ASP A 976 -37.90 10.61 -26.03
N LEU A 977 -36.84 10.83 -26.82
CA LEU A 977 -36.88 11.67 -28.02
C LEU A 977 -37.75 11.04 -29.12
N GLY A 978 -37.70 9.73 -29.30
CA GLY A 978 -38.61 8.99 -30.19
C GLY A 978 -40.07 9.13 -29.75
N ASP A 979 -40.35 8.93 -28.46
CA ASP A 979 -41.69 9.09 -27.87
C ASP A 979 -42.20 10.53 -28.09
N MET A 980 -41.34 11.53 -27.86
CA MET A 980 -41.66 12.94 -28.09
C MET A 980 -42.03 13.23 -29.55
N ASN A 981 -41.24 12.73 -30.51
CA ASN A 981 -41.51 12.94 -31.94
C ASN A 981 -42.76 12.19 -32.39
N SER A 982 -43.00 10.99 -31.86
CA SER A 982 -44.23 10.23 -32.10
C SER A 982 -45.47 11.00 -31.63
N LEU A 983 -45.43 11.59 -30.42
CA LEU A 983 -46.50 12.45 -29.90
C LEU A 983 -46.75 13.71 -30.75
N GLN A 984 -45.73 14.18 -31.48
CA GLN A 984 -45.85 15.28 -32.43
C GLN A 984 -46.25 14.83 -33.85
N ASN A 985 -46.60 13.56 -34.05
CA ASN A 985 -46.86 12.93 -35.36
C ASN A 985 -45.68 13.00 -36.35
N LYS A 986 -44.44 13.13 -35.86
CA LYS A 986 -43.21 13.11 -36.65
C LYS A 986 -42.63 11.70 -36.71
N ASN A 987 -43.39 10.78 -37.31
CA ASN A 987 -43.13 9.34 -37.24
C ASN A 987 -41.76 8.92 -37.81
N ASP A 988 -41.28 9.57 -38.87
CA ASP A 988 -39.97 9.25 -39.48
C ASP A 988 -38.80 9.59 -38.55
N GLN A 989 -38.87 10.76 -37.91
CA GLN A 989 -37.87 11.18 -36.93
C GLN A 989 -37.95 10.31 -35.67
N ALA A 990 -39.14 9.91 -35.26
CA ALA A 990 -39.33 8.99 -34.14
C ALA A 990 -38.65 7.64 -34.40
N LEU A 991 -38.82 7.06 -35.59
CA LEU A 991 -38.14 5.82 -35.99
C LEU A 991 -36.62 5.96 -35.98
N GLU A 992 -36.07 7.05 -36.53
CA GLU A 992 -34.61 7.30 -36.51
C GLU A 992 -34.06 7.31 -35.07
N PHE A 993 -34.78 7.97 -34.14
CA PHE A 993 -34.38 7.99 -32.73
C PHE A 993 -34.55 6.63 -32.05
N TYR A 994 -35.61 5.88 -32.33
CA TYR A 994 -35.76 4.53 -31.79
C TYR A 994 -34.71 3.56 -32.33
N GLU A 995 -34.28 3.69 -33.59
CA GLU A 995 -33.17 2.91 -34.14
C GLU A 995 -31.85 3.24 -33.45
N LYS A 996 -31.58 4.53 -33.21
CA LYS A 996 -30.42 4.95 -32.38
C LYS A 996 -30.51 4.42 -30.95
N ALA A 997 -31.70 4.42 -30.35
CA ALA A 997 -31.94 3.85 -29.04
C ALA A 997 -31.68 2.33 -29.04
N LEU A 998 -32.16 1.63 -30.06
CA LEU A 998 -32.01 0.19 -30.22
C LEU A 998 -30.54 -0.19 -30.40
N ALA A 999 -29.81 0.51 -31.28
CA ALA A 999 -28.38 0.29 -31.49
C ALA A 999 -27.59 0.52 -30.20
N SER A 1000 -27.89 1.60 -29.47
CA SER A 1000 -27.27 1.92 -28.18
C SER A 1000 -27.58 0.87 -27.11
N ALA A 1001 -28.83 0.41 -27.02
CA ALA A 1001 -29.26 -0.61 -26.06
C ALA A 1001 -28.63 -1.98 -26.36
N LYS A 1002 -28.62 -2.41 -27.63
CA LYS A 1002 -27.96 -3.65 -28.07
C LYS A 1002 -26.46 -3.64 -27.79
N HIS A 1003 -25.79 -2.52 -28.07
CA HIS A 1003 -24.37 -2.38 -27.76
C HIS A 1003 -24.10 -2.51 -26.25
N LYS A 1004 -24.96 -1.95 -25.41
CA LYS A 1004 -24.78 -1.94 -23.95
C LYS A 1004 -25.11 -3.28 -23.29
N TYR A 1005 -26.16 -3.95 -23.75
CA TYR A 1005 -26.76 -5.08 -23.03
C TYR A 1005 -26.79 -6.41 -23.80
N GLY A 1006 -26.38 -6.44 -25.07
CA GLY A 1006 -26.66 -7.58 -25.96
C GLY A 1006 -28.14 -7.68 -26.32
N ASP A 1007 -28.57 -8.73 -27.04
CA ASP A 1007 -29.93 -8.82 -27.61
C ASP A 1007 -31.04 -9.20 -26.60
N ASN A 1008 -30.71 -9.64 -25.39
CA ASN A 1008 -31.64 -10.29 -24.46
C ASN A 1008 -31.93 -9.44 -23.21
N GLN A 1009 -32.45 -8.22 -23.38
CA GLN A 1009 -32.93 -7.40 -22.26
C GLN A 1009 -34.32 -6.78 -22.49
N VAL A 1010 -35.02 -6.47 -21.39
CA VAL A 1010 -36.38 -5.90 -21.40
C VAL A 1010 -36.40 -4.57 -22.15
N GLU A 1011 -35.35 -3.76 -21.99
CA GLU A 1011 -35.21 -2.45 -22.64
C GLU A 1011 -35.30 -2.57 -24.17
N ILE A 1012 -34.71 -3.60 -24.76
CA ILE A 1012 -34.74 -3.83 -26.21
C ILE A 1012 -36.13 -4.23 -26.65
N ALA A 1013 -36.80 -5.09 -25.88
CA ALA A 1013 -38.20 -5.46 -26.13
C ALA A 1013 -39.11 -4.22 -26.08
N THR A 1014 -38.89 -3.30 -25.15
CA THR A 1014 -39.66 -2.04 -25.09
C THR A 1014 -39.39 -1.12 -26.28
N ILE A 1015 -38.16 -1.10 -26.82
CA ILE A 1015 -37.86 -0.30 -28.02
C ILE A 1015 -38.49 -0.93 -29.26
N TYR A 1016 -38.48 -2.27 -29.38
CA TYR A 1016 -39.17 -2.96 -30.46
C TYR A 1016 -40.68 -2.70 -30.43
N SER A 1017 -41.33 -2.72 -29.26
CA SER A 1017 -42.75 -2.39 -29.18
C SER A 1017 -43.04 -0.94 -29.58
N ARG A 1018 -42.18 0.01 -29.18
CA ARG A 1018 -42.29 1.41 -29.64
C ARG A 1018 -42.14 1.58 -31.15
N ILE A 1019 -41.20 0.86 -31.77
CA ILE A 1019 -41.04 0.85 -33.23
C ILE A 1019 -42.29 0.25 -33.89
N ALA A 1020 -42.83 -0.84 -33.34
CA ALA A 1020 -44.05 -1.46 -33.84
C ALA A 1020 -45.26 -0.51 -33.74
N ASP A 1021 -45.41 0.22 -32.63
CA ASP A 1021 -46.47 1.21 -32.43
C ASP A 1021 -46.42 2.30 -33.51
N VAL A 1022 -45.22 2.81 -33.85
CA VAL A 1022 -45.09 3.82 -34.91
C VAL A 1022 -45.38 3.24 -36.30
N HIS A 1023 -45.00 1.99 -36.58
CA HIS A 1023 -45.41 1.33 -37.82
C HIS A 1023 -46.92 1.12 -37.88
N CYS A 1024 -47.61 0.84 -36.76
CA CYS A 1024 -49.07 0.83 -36.70
C CYS A 1024 -49.65 2.22 -37.03
N LEU A 1025 -49.09 3.31 -36.50
CA LEU A 1025 -49.51 4.68 -36.83
C LEU A 1025 -49.29 5.04 -38.30
N ARG A 1026 -48.37 4.35 -38.98
CA ARG A 1026 -48.11 4.45 -40.43
C ARG A 1026 -48.93 3.46 -41.28
N GLU A 1027 -49.79 2.66 -40.66
CA GLU A 1027 -50.55 1.58 -41.31
C GLU A 1027 -49.67 0.48 -41.95
N GLU A 1028 -48.41 0.37 -41.51
CA GLU A 1028 -47.43 -0.61 -41.97
C GLU A 1028 -47.51 -1.90 -41.12
N TYR A 1029 -48.70 -2.49 -41.05
CA TYR A 1029 -49.04 -3.56 -40.10
C TYR A 1029 -48.17 -4.82 -40.22
N LYS A 1030 -47.63 -5.11 -41.40
CA LYS A 1030 -46.71 -6.25 -41.59
C LYS A 1030 -45.40 -6.06 -40.83
N LEU A 1031 -44.79 -4.87 -40.93
CA LEU A 1031 -43.57 -4.53 -40.19
C LEU A 1031 -43.86 -4.43 -38.70
N ALA A 1032 -45.00 -3.87 -38.32
CA ALA A 1032 -45.43 -3.83 -36.93
C ALA A 1032 -45.53 -5.24 -36.32
N ALA A 1033 -46.13 -6.20 -37.05
CA ALA A 1033 -46.21 -7.59 -36.62
C ALA A 1033 -44.82 -8.21 -36.41
N GLU A 1034 -43.85 -7.96 -37.30
CA GLU A 1034 -42.47 -8.46 -37.14
C GLU A 1034 -41.80 -7.95 -35.86
N TYR A 1035 -41.95 -6.67 -35.52
CA TYR A 1035 -41.38 -6.09 -34.30
C TYR A 1035 -42.14 -6.51 -33.03
N PHE A 1036 -43.47 -6.65 -33.08
CA PHE A 1036 -44.22 -7.23 -31.98
C PHE A 1036 -43.84 -8.70 -31.74
N ILE A 1037 -43.57 -9.49 -32.79
CA ILE A 1037 -43.05 -10.86 -32.65
C ILE A 1037 -41.70 -10.86 -31.95
N LYS A 1038 -40.76 -9.98 -32.31
CA LYS A 1038 -39.47 -9.86 -31.61
C LYS A 1038 -39.65 -9.55 -30.12
N THR A 1039 -40.63 -8.71 -29.79
CA THR A 1039 -40.99 -8.37 -28.41
C THR A 1039 -41.58 -9.57 -27.68
N LEU A 1040 -42.52 -10.29 -28.30
CA LEU A 1040 -43.15 -11.49 -27.76
C LEU A 1040 -42.12 -12.60 -27.50
N ASP A 1041 -41.26 -12.86 -28.47
CA ASP A 1041 -40.17 -13.84 -28.39
C ASP A 1041 -39.26 -13.60 -27.18
N TYR A 1042 -38.98 -12.33 -26.87
CA TYR A 1042 -38.20 -11.96 -25.71
C TYR A 1042 -38.89 -12.39 -24.41
N TYR A 1043 -40.17 -12.03 -24.24
CA TYR A 1043 -40.92 -12.36 -23.02
C TYR A 1043 -41.09 -13.86 -22.84
N GLU A 1044 -41.33 -14.61 -23.92
CA GLU A 1044 -41.50 -16.06 -23.84
C GLU A 1044 -40.20 -16.80 -23.49
N LYS A 1045 -39.06 -16.37 -24.05
CA LYS A 1045 -37.77 -17.02 -23.80
C LYS A 1045 -37.19 -16.67 -22.44
N ASN A 1046 -37.30 -15.40 -22.03
CA ASN A 1046 -36.55 -14.88 -20.88
C ASN A 1046 -37.40 -14.68 -19.63
N VAL A 1047 -38.71 -14.45 -19.77
CA VAL A 1047 -39.59 -14.17 -18.63
C VAL A 1047 -40.94 -14.91 -18.74
N PRO A 1048 -40.93 -16.25 -18.84
CA PRO A 1048 -42.14 -17.04 -19.11
C PRO A 1048 -43.22 -16.90 -18.01
N ASP A 1049 -42.85 -16.49 -16.80
CA ASP A 1049 -43.76 -16.27 -15.69
C ASP A 1049 -44.64 -15.01 -15.86
N ARG A 1050 -44.23 -14.07 -16.74
CA ARG A 1050 -45.00 -12.85 -17.04
C ARG A 1050 -46.07 -13.12 -18.12
N ARG A 1051 -47.03 -13.97 -17.80
CA ARG A 1051 -48.09 -14.39 -18.74
C ARG A 1051 -48.92 -13.22 -19.29
N GLU A 1052 -49.06 -12.14 -18.51
CA GLU A 1052 -49.73 -10.90 -18.89
C GLU A 1052 -49.11 -10.24 -20.13
N PHE A 1053 -47.77 -10.16 -20.20
CA PHE A 1053 -47.10 -9.58 -21.38
C PHE A 1053 -47.15 -10.53 -22.58
N ILE A 1054 -47.01 -11.84 -22.35
CA ILE A 1054 -47.10 -12.83 -23.42
C ILE A 1054 -48.49 -12.79 -24.07
N SER A 1055 -49.57 -12.68 -23.28
CA SER A 1055 -50.92 -12.55 -23.81
C SER A 1055 -51.11 -11.22 -24.53
N GLU A 1056 -50.68 -10.10 -23.93
CA GLU A 1056 -50.80 -8.76 -24.51
C GLU A 1056 -50.11 -8.66 -25.88
N TYR A 1057 -48.83 -9.03 -25.98
CA TYR A 1057 -48.10 -8.97 -27.25
C TYR A 1057 -48.61 -9.99 -28.26
N SER A 1058 -49.10 -11.16 -27.82
CA SER A 1058 -49.80 -12.10 -28.72
C SER A 1058 -51.05 -11.47 -29.34
N LEU A 1059 -51.81 -10.65 -28.58
CA LEU A 1059 -52.95 -9.91 -29.12
C LEU A 1059 -52.52 -8.82 -30.11
N TYR A 1060 -51.43 -8.09 -29.84
CA TYR A 1060 -50.92 -7.07 -30.77
C TYR A 1060 -50.46 -7.69 -32.10
N VAL A 1061 -49.73 -8.81 -32.05
CA VAL A 1061 -49.35 -9.57 -33.25
C VAL A 1061 -50.59 -10.06 -33.99
N ALA A 1062 -51.56 -10.65 -33.29
CA ALA A 1062 -52.78 -11.17 -33.90
C ALA A 1062 -53.60 -10.08 -34.61
N ARG A 1063 -53.78 -8.92 -33.96
CA ARG A 1063 -54.48 -7.77 -34.54
C ARG A 1063 -53.74 -7.21 -35.75
N ALA A 1064 -52.42 -7.06 -35.68
CA ALA A 1064 -51.62 -6.63 -36.82
C ALA A 1064 -51.76 -7.58 -38.02
N PHE A 1065 -51.73 -8.90 -37.81
CA PHE A 1065 -51.97 -9.87 -38.90
C PHE A 1065 -53.39 -9.83 -39.45
N ASN A 1066 -54.39 -9.51 -38.62
CA ASN A 1066 -55.76 -9.33 -39.09
C ASN A 1066 -55.89 -8.13 -40.02
N GLU A 1067 -55.26 -6.99 -39.71
CA GLU A 1067 -55.25 -5.81 -40.60
C GLU A 1067 -54.51 -6.09 -41.93
N VAL A 1068 -53.50 -6.96 -41.92
CA VAL A 1068 -52.81 -7.44 -43.15
C VAL A 1068 -53.69 -8.43 -43.96
N GLY A 1069 -54.77 -8.96 -43.38
CA GLY A 1069 -55.61 -10.01 -43.99
C GLY A 1069 -55.06 -11.43 -43.85
N GLN A 1070 -54.06 -11.65 -42.99
CA GLN A 1070 -53.48 -12.95 -42.67
C GLN A 1070 -54.19 -13.61 -41.48
N HIS A 1071 -55.50 -13.80 -41.63
CA HIS A 1071 -56.39 -14.27 -40.56
C HIS A 1071 -56.03 -15.65 -39.98
N THR A 1072 -55.38 -16.54 -40.73
CA THR A 1072 -54.94 -17.84 -40.20
C THR A 1072 -53.87 -17.69 -39.13
N GLN A 1073 -52.89 -16.81 -39.36
CA GLN A 1073 -51.85 -16.49 -38.38
C GLN A 1073 -52.44 -15.71 -37.20
N ALA A 1074 -53.36 -14.76 -37.48
CA ALA A 1074 -54.06 -14.02 -36.44
C ALA A 1074 -54.78 -14.95 -35.45
N ILE A 1075 -55.52 -15.97 -35.94
CA ILE A 1075 -56.21 -16.95 -35.09
C ILE A 1075 -55.22 -17.74 -34.21
N ASP A 1076 -54.06 -18.12 -34.74
CA ASP A 1076 -53.05 -18.85 -33.98
C ASP A 1076 -52.54 -18.00 -32.80
N TYR A 1077 -52.19 -16.73 -33.05
CA TYR A 1077 -51.75 -15.81 -32.01
C TYR A 1077 -52.87 -15.44 -31.03
N PHE A 1078 -54.14 -15.31 -31.46
CA PHE A 1078 -55.26 -15.13 -30.53
C PHE A 1078 -55.45 -16.35 -29.62
N LYS A 1079 -55.31 -17.58 -30.14
CA LYS A 1079 -55.34 -18.80 -29.32
C LYS A 1079 -54.17 -18.83 -28.34
N ARG A 1080 -52.99 -18.40 -28.77
CA ARG A 1080 -51.80 -18.25 -27.92
C ARG A 1080 -52.03 -17.24 -26.78
N ALA A 1081 -52.70 -16.12 -27.08
CA ALA A 1081 -53.09 -15.14 -26.07
C ALA A 1081 -54.09 -15.74 -25.06
N LEU A 1082 -55.14 -16.42 -25.54
CA LEU A 1082 -56.15 -17.05 -24.68
C LEU A 1082 -55.56 -18.03 -23.67
N LYS A 1083 -54.52 -18.79 -24.04
CA LYS A 1083 -53.85 -19.74 -23.15
C LYS A 1083 -53.17 -19.06 -21.95
N ASN A 1084 -52.77 -17.80 -22.10
CA ASN A 1084 -52.01 -17.06 -21.11
C ASN A 1084 -52.85 -16.03 -20.33
N LEU A 1085 -54.10 -15.76 -20.74
CA LEU A 1085 -55.01 -14.87 -20.02
C LEU A 1085 -55.56 -15.54 -18.74
N PRO A 1086 -55.62 -14.83 -17.60
CA PRO A 1086 -56.17 -15.36 -16.36
C PRO A 1086 -57.69 -15.57 -16.44
N GLU A 1087 -58.20 -16.56 -15.70
CA GLU A 1087 -59.64 -16.82 -15.62
C GLU A 1087 -60.38 -15.61 -15.05
N GLY A 1088 -61.41 -15.14 -15.76
CA GLY A 1088 -62.18 -13.95 -15.38
C GLY A 1088 -61.67 -12.62 -15.97
N ASP A 1089 -60.61 -12.62 -16.78
CA ASP A 1089 -60.16 -11.43 -17.49
C ASP A 1089 -61.20 -10.95 -18.52
N SER A 1090 -61.54 -9.66 -18.48
CA SER A 1090 -62.41 -9.00 -19.46
C SER A 1090 -61.98 -9.22 -20.91
N GLN A 1091 -60.68 -9.43 -21.15
CA GLN A 1091 -60.11 -9.62 -22.47
C GLN A 1091 -60.39 -11.01 -23.05
N LEU A 1092 -60.77 -12.01 -22.24
CA LEU A 1092 -61.07 -13.37 -22.72
C LEU A 1092 -62.25 -13.37 -23.71
N LEU A 1093 -63.34 -12.69 -23.36
CA LEU A 1093 -64.50 -12.57 -24.25
C LEU A 1093 -64.12 -11.80 -25.51
N LYS A 1094 -63.46 -10.65 -25.38
CA LYS A 1094 -63.02 -9.86 -26.55
C LYS A 1094 -62.14 -10.67 -27.51
N THR A 1095 -61.21 -11.46 -26.98
CA THR A 1095 -60.33 -12.30 -27.80
C THR A 1095 -61.09 -13.43 -28.50
N ARG A 1096 -62.05 -14.08 -27.83
CA ARG A 1096 -62.93 -15.09 -28.45
C ARG A 1096 -63.77 -14.49 -29.58
N TRP A 1097 -64.28 -13.28 -29.38
CA TRP A 1097 -64.97 -12.53 -30.42
C TRP A 1097 -64.07 -12.27 -31.63
N GLU A 1098 -62.85 -11.77 -31.41
CA GLU A 1098 -61.87 -11.53 -32.48
C GLU A 1098 -61.53 -12.82 -33.26
N ILE A 1099 -61.46 -13.99 -32.60
CA ILE A 1099 -61.30 -15.29 -33.28
C ILE A 1099 -62.52 -15.64 -34.13
N ALA A 1100 -63.74 -15.48 -33.61
CA ALA A 1100 -64.96 -15.79 -34.35
C ALA A 1100 -65.07 -14.93 -35.62
N VAL A 1101 -64.80 -13.63 -35.50
CA VAL A 1101 -64.76 -12.70 -36.63
C VAL A 1101 -63.70 -13.12 -37.65
N SER A 1102 -62.49 -13.49 -37.21
CA SER A 1102 -61.41 -13.91 -38.10
C SER A 1102 -61.74 -15.21 -38.86
N ASN A 1103 -62.41 -16.17 -38.21
CA ASN A 1103 -62.89 -17.39 -38.86
C ASN A 1103 -63.97 -17.09 -39.91
N LYS A 1104 -64.91 -16.19 -39.61
CA LYS A 1104 -65.90 -15.72 -40.60
C LYS A 1104 -65.20 -15.11 -41.82
N LEU A 1105 -64.24 -14.20 -41.62
CA LEU A 1105 -63.53 -13.54 -42.72
C LEU A 1105 -62.75 -14.54 -43.60
N LEU A 1106 -62.15 -15.58 -43.01
CA LEU A 1106 -61.54 -16.68 -43.76
C LEU A 1106 -62.57 -17.47 -44.57
N ALA A 1107 -63.71 -17.78 -43.96
CA ALA A 1107 -64.77 -18.49 -44.62
C ALA A 1107 -65.32 -17.71 -45.83
N ASP A 1108 -65.56 -16.41 -45.66
CA ASP A 1108 -65.97 -15.49 -46.73
C ASP A 1108 -64.92 -15.45 -47.86
N LYS A 1109 -63.63 -15.43 -47.52
CA LYS A 1109 -62.53 -15.46 -48.51
C LYS A 1109 -62.52 -16.78 -49.29
N TYR A 1110 -62.52 -17.93 -48.63
CA TYR A 1110 -62.51 -19.23 -49.30
C TYR A 1110 -63.80 -19.49 -50.11
N SER A 1111 -64.93 -18.96 -49.66
CA SER A 1111 -66.19 -18.97 -50.41
C SER A 1111 -66.04 -18.22 -51.74
N LYS A 1112 -65.43 -17.03 -51.74
CA LYS A 1112 -65.12 -16.28 -52.97
C LYS A 1112 -64.14 -17.00 -53.88
N GLU A 1113 -63.16 -17.71 -53.32
CA GLU A 1113 -62.19 -18.54 -54.07
C GLU A 1113 -62.80 -19.88 -54.57
N SER A 1114 -64.10 -20.11 -54.36
CA SER A 1114 -64.80 -21.37 -54.70
C SER A 1114 -64.27 -22.61 -53.96
N ASN A 1115 -63.50 -22.44 -52.88
CA ASN A 1115 -63.07 -23.52 -51.99
C ASN A 1115 -64.09 -23.73 -50.87
N PHE A 1116 -65.26 -24.22 -51.27
CA PHE A 1116 -66.43 -24.32 -50.40
C PHE A 1116 -66.25 -25.25 -49.20
N VAL A 1117 -65.42 -26.29 -49.31
CA VAL A 1117 -65.14 -27.22 -48.19
C VAL A 1117 -64.43 -26.50 -47.06
N LYS A 1118 -63.36 -25.73 -47.36
CA LYS A 1118 -62.68 -24.91 -46.35
C LYS A 1118 -63.57 -23.80 -45.83
N ALA A 1119 -64.38 -23.17 -46.69
CA ALA A 1119 -65.31 -22.13 -46.28
C ALA A 1119 -66.29 -22.64 -45.21
N LEU A 1120 -66.88 -23.82 -45.41
CA LEU A 1120 -67.77 -24.44 -44.41
C LEU A 1120 -67.04 -24.72 -43.09
N GLN A 1121 -65.82 -25.29 -43.12
CA GLN A 1121 -65.04 -25.56 -41.90
C GLN A 1121 -64.83 -24.30 -41.06
N TYR A 1122 -64.45 -23.19 -41.68
CA TYR A 1122 -64.22 -21.93 -40.95
C TYR A 1122 -65.53 -21.28 -40.46
N TYR A 1123 -66.63 -21.37 -41.22
CA TYR A 1123 -67.94 -20.93 -40.72
C TYR A 1123 -68.42 -21.76 -39.53
N GLU A 1124 -68.18 -23.08 -39.54
CA GLU A 1124 -68.49 -23.97 -38.42
C GLU A 1124 -67.74 -23.54 -37.15
N HIS A 1125 -66.41 -23.33 -37.25
CA HIS A 1125 -65.61 -22.83 -36.13
C HIS A 1125 -66.06 -21.44 -35.63
N ALA A 1126 -66.48 -20.55 -36.52
CA ALA A 1126 -67.05 -19.26 -36.13
C ALA A 1126 -68.36 -19.42 -35.35
N LEU A 1127 -69.26 -20.29 -35.83
CA LEU A 1127 -70.55 -20.57 -35.19
C LEU A 1127 -70.40 -21.25 -33.83
N GLU A 1128 -69.45 -22.19 -33.70
CA GLU A 1128 -69.14 -22.85 -32.42
C GLU A 1128 -68.82 -21.82 -31.33
N ILE A 1129 -67.92 -20.87 -31.64
CA ILE A 1129 -67.52 -19.84 -30.68
C ILE A 1129 -68.67 -18.87 -30.40
N LEU A 1130 -69.38 -18.42 -31.44
CA LEU A 1130 -70.49 -17.46 -31.28
C LEU A 1130 -71.64 -18.05 -30.47
N ARG A 1131 -72.05 -19.29 -30.73
CA ARG A 1131 -73.14 -19.94 -29.98
C ARG A 1131 -72.77 -20.18 -28.53
N GLN A 1132 -71.53 -20.60 -28.28
CA GLN A 1132 -71.08 -20.93 -26.93
C GLN A 1132 -70.89 -19.69 -26.05
N TRP A 1133 -70.39 -18.58 -26.60
CA TRP A 1133 -69.96 -17.42 -25.80
C TRP A 1133 -70.75 -16.13 -26.09
N PHE A 1134 -71.44 -16.04 -27.22
CA PHE A 1134 -72.17 -14.84 -27.67
C PHE A 1134 -73.58 -15.16 -28.20
N PRO A 1135 -74.45 -15.87 -27.43
CA PRO A 1135 -75.76 -16.30 -27.92
C PRO A 1135 -76.71 -15.15 -28.29
N LEU A 1136 -76.44 -13.93 -27.80
CA LEU A 1136 -77.23 -12.73 -28.09
C LEU A 1136 -76.86 -12.05 -29.42
N GLN A 1137 -75.79 -12.48 -30.09
CA GLN A 1137 -75.36 -11.93 -31.38
C GLN A 1137 -76.07 -12.64 -32.54
N VAL A 1138 -77.42 -12.63 -32.47
CA VAL A 1138 -78.31 -13.41 -33.33
C VAL A 1138 -78.12 -13.07 -34.80
N ASP A 1139 -78.05 -11.78 -35.15
CA ASP A 1139 -77.88 -11.34 -36.55
C ASP A 1139 -76.63 -11.94 -37.20
N MET A 1140 -75.49 -11.92 -36.49
CA MET A 1140 -74.23 -12.45 -37.00
C MET A 1140 -74.28 -13.97 -37.16
N ILE A 1141 -74.89 -14.67 -36.19
CA ILE A 1141 -75.09 -16.11 -36.22
C ILE A 1141 -75.98 -16.49 -37.41
N GLU A 1142 -77.13 -15.83 -37.58
CA GLU A 1142 -78.06 -16.08 -38.69
C GLU A 1142 -77.43 -15.80 -40.05
N THR A 1143 -76.63 -14.74 -40.15
CA THR A 1143 -75.91 -14.41 -41.39
C THR A 1143 -74.94 -15.53 -41.77
N ILE A 1144 -74.13 -16.00 -40.81
CA ILE A 1144 -73.17 -17.08 -41.04
C ILE A 1144 -73.91 -18.40 -41.35
N GLU A 1145 -75.00 -18.71 -40.64
CA GLU A 1145 -75.82 -19.89 -40.90
C GLU A 1145 -76.47 -19.89 -42.29
N SER A 1146 -76.94 -18.73 -42.75
CA SER A 1146 -77.49 -18.57 -44.09
C SER A 1146 -76.44 -18.89 -45.16
N CYS A 1147 -75.25 -18.30 -45.05
CA CYS A 1147 -74.11 -18.59 -45.93
C CYS A 1147 -73.70 -20.07 -45.86
N PHE A 1148 -73.62 -20.64 -44.65
CA PHE A 1148 -73.30 -22.05 -44.44
C PHE A 1148 -74.31 -22.98 -45.11
N LYS A 1149 -75.61 -22.71 -44.97
CA LYS A 1149 -76.70 -23.49 -45.61
C LYS A 1149 -76.67 -23.37 -47.13
N GLN A 1150 -76.45 -22.18 -47.67
CA GLN A 1150 -76.37 -21.95 -49.12
C GLN A 1150 -75.20 -22.74 -49.74
N ILE A 1151 -74.02 -22.66 -49.14
CA ILE A 1151 -72.84 -23.39 -49.62
C ILE A 1151 -73.01 -24.90 -49.46
N SER A 1152 -73.57 -25.35 -48.34
CA SER A 1152 -73.85 -26.78 -48.10
C SER A 1152 -74.87 -27.34 -49.10
N ALA A 1153 -75.91 -26.57 -49.43
CA ALA A 1153 -76.90 -26.94 -50.44
C ALA A 1153 -76.27 -27.02 -51.84
N PHE A 1154 -75.42 -26.04 -52.19
CA PHE A 1154 -74.68 -26.02 -53.47
C PHE A 1154 -73.75 -27.23 -53.63
N LEU A 1155 -73.02 -27.61 -52.59
CA LEU A 1155 -72.17 -28.82 -52.61
C LEU A 1155 -73.00 -30.11 -52.72
N ARG A 1156 -74.15 -30.19 -52.05
CA ARG A 1156 -75.06 -31.34 -52.15
C ARG A 1156 -75.77 -31.45 -53.50
N SER A 1157 -75.97 -30.35 -54.22
CA SER A 1157 -76.56 -30.36 -55.57
C SER A 1157 -75.54 -30.66 -56.69
N ASN A 1158 -74.24 -30.55 -56.40
CA ASN A 1158 -73.14 -30.84 -57.33
C ASN A 1158 -72.42 -32.18 -57.06
N GLN A 1159 -72.78 -32.87 -55.97
CA GLN A 1159 -72.51 -34.30 -55.74
C GLN A 1159 -73.63 -35.13 -56.35
#